data_AF-A0A0G2E192-F1
#
_entry.id   AF-A0A0G2E192-F1
#
_cell.length_a   1.000
_cell.length_b   1.000
_cell.length_c   1.000
_cell.angle_alpha   90.00
_cell.angle_beta   90.00
_cell.angle_gamma   90.00
#
_symmetry.space_group_name_H-M   'P 1'
#
loop_
_entity.id
_entity.type
_entity.pdbx_description
1 polymer ?
#
loop_
_entity_poly.entity_id
_entity_poly.type
_entity_poly.pdbx_seq_one_letter_code
_entity_poly.pdbx_strand_id
1 'polypeptide(L)'
;MMFFIWLAGGGGMFSRIETLHGQDNWTFANALYFCDVTILTVGFGDIVPSNDVSRGLVFPYSIGGTIMLGLVVSSIYRFSTDLGQEKVVRKHINKVRSRTLDRTVTSSFELQRRRHVVPEKRLKRSSTPVISAPFDPVDRSLATRIPASSSKRTEEYEAQRYVRKPTKKKKTKRKRASAMIPHHHKKPRLLLLREEKDRFETMRAIQHSAARFKRWYALTLSVLAFGTLWCVGAVVFWRAEQKAQGMTYFQALYFCYVSLLTIGYGDLAPKSNAGRSFFVVWSLIAVPTMTILISDMGDTVISGFKNATSKLADVTVLPKNGIWHDFLQSHPRLLNLLQQAAARRRIKRGIPLGPPSTDLIEEEDRSRDPESPDLSDDDAGADDENAGQDVMPPPKASSAAAATADDDEDPETESDVRLARRLARAIREVASDLKADVDRARPKRYKYEEWVEFTKLIRFTAEGREDEEREEEEDGLADDLDKGPTHILSIDETNRAHDVVVKAHPDVVISFREIFLQEPAKADLKKFLELEHSGRLSPTTPRPPRLAKVQYDVIGSDRIPEYHESIIDVNRGQRVRHEVIGKQHHAALTLKEFDTLVDVCKASPKFQEAIAEFNLPEGFEVVVEPWPYGGLDPEDENRRYFQGLIFANDTRSGNPDSNFYAYPLPLIPVMDAHKQEIVRIDRLATGGKGDGLTEKTNSPNIVDHCATSEYVPELLPGGTRKDLKPLNVQQPDGPSFKITDESLVEWQKWRFRVGFNPREGAVIHDLHYEGRSVLYRLSISEMTVPYADARPPFQRKQAFDFGDGGAGNCANNLALGCDCLGVIKYFDAVVIGRDGKATPHPNVVCLHEQDNGIGWKHTNWRTGRAVVTRMRELVVQFIITLANYEYVFAFKFDQAGGIVIETRATGIVSVVNIDAGKQSAYGNVVNPGALAQNHQHIFCARIDPAIDGHKNTVIQEESHAVPMNPQTNPRGNFYEVRQTPITKSAFADAAPQHNRVFKIVNSNRANRVSGKPVGYKFTPPATQLLLADPASVQSKRAEFAKHHVWVTKYRDDELYAGGRFTLQSTAEVDGVADAVKRQDSVENDDVVVWSVFGLTHNPRVEDWPVMPVDIFQVNLRPADFFEGNPAIDVPSNKNLASVEVYKENKSCCVKGNL
;
A
#
# COMPACT_ATOMS: atom_id res chain seq x y z
N MET A 1 26.80 5.79 -24.46
CA MET A 1 27.00 6.61 -25.68
C MET A 1 28.32 7.36 -25.68
N MET A 2 28.56 8.35 -24.80
CA MET A 2 29.77 9.22 -24.82
C MET A 2 31.11 8.52 -25.14
N PHE A 3 31.41 7.39 -24.51
CA PHE A 3 32.64 6.62 -24.78
C PHE A 3 32.82 6.22 -26.26
N PHE A 4 31.76 5.72 -26.91
CA PHE A 4 31.83 5.33 -28.33
C PHE A 4 31.98 6.55 -29.26
N ILE A 5 31.44 7.70 -28.87
CA ILE A 5 31.61 8.97 -29.61
C ILE A 5 33.07 9.43 -29.48
N TRP A 6 33.67 9.32 -28.29
CA TRP A 6 35.09 9.62 -28.07
C TRP A 6 36.00 8.70 -28.90
N LEU A 7 35.72 7.40 -28.91
CA LEU A 7 36.47 6.39 -29.67
C LEU A 7 36.39 6.65 -31.19
N ALA A 8 35.19 6.87 -31.73
CA ALA A 8 34.98 7.16 -33.15
C ALA A 8 35.58 8.52 -33.57
N GLY A 9 35.47 9.55 -32.71
CA GLY A 9 36.10 10.86 -32.92
C GLY A 9 37.62 10.78 -32.97
N GLY A 10 38.24 9.99 -32.07
CA GLY A 10 39.66 9.68 -32.12
C GLY A 10 40.07 9.00 -33.43
N GLY A 11 39.35 7.94 -33.84
CA GLY A 11 39.62 7.24 -35.09
C GLY A 11 39.56 8.14 -36.32
N GLY A 12 38.59 9.08 -36.37
CA GLY A 12 38.50 10.10 -37.41
C GLY A 12 39.66 11.08 -37.40
N MET A 13 40.05 11.57 -36.21
CA MET A 13 41.16 12.51 -36.02
C MET A 13 42.50 11.92 -36.45
N PHE A 14 42.89 10.75 -35.92
CA PHE A 14 44.19 10.15 -36.21
C PHE A 14 44.30 9.67 -37.66
N SER A 15 43.23 9.08 -38.23
CA SER A 15 43.20 8.72 -39.66
C SER A 15 43.43 9.95 -40.55
N ARG A 16 42.73 11.06 -40.27
CA ARG A 16 42.85 12.27 -41.10
C ARG A 16 44.24 12.92 -40.99
N ILE A 17 44.84 12.98 -39.81
CA ILE A 17 46.15 13.61 -39.61
C ILE A 17 47.28 12.79 -40.25
N GLU A 18 47.33 11.48 -40.00
CA GLU A 18 48.44 10.65 -40.50
C GLU A 18 48.41 10.48 -42.03
N THR A 19 47.23 10.36 -42.65
CA THR A 19 47.11 10.36 -44.12
C THR A 19 47.50 11.72 -44.72
N LEU A 20 47.21 12.85 -44.07
CA LEU A 20 47.69 14.18 -44.52
C LEU A 20 49.21 14.33 -44.42
N HIS A 21 49.88 13.54 -43.58
CA HIS A 21 51.34 13.45 -43.50
C HIS A 21 51.95 12.31 -44.34
N GLY A 22 51.19 11.77 -45.30
CA GLY A 22 51.71 10.82 -46.30
C GLY A 22 51.75 9.35 -45.83
N GLN A 23 50.99 8.98 -44.81
CA GLN A 23 50.88 7.59 -44.34
C GLN A 23 49.57 6.94 -44.81
N ASP A 24 49.59 6.33 -45.99
CA ASP A 24 48.41 5.69 -46.62
C ASP A 24 47.80 4.52 -45.81
N ASN A 25 48.58 3.93 -44.89
CA ASN A 25 48.14 2.81 -44.06
C ASN A 25 47.12 3.21 -42.97
N TRP A 26 46.93 4.50 -42.69
CA TRP A 26 46.04 5.00 -41.61
C TRP A 26 44.56 5.12 -42.02
N THR A 27 43.99 4.02 -42.49
CA THR A 27 42.53 3.92 -42.70
C THR A 27 41.75 4.16 -41.40
N PHE A 28 40.48 4.60 -41.49
CA PHE A 28 39.64 4.81 -40.30
C PHE A 28 39.54 3.57 -39.39
N ALA A 29 39.48 2.37 -39.96
CA ALA A 29 39.47 1.12 -39.17
C ALA A 29 40.79 0.89 -38.42
N ASN A 30 41.93 1.16 -39.05
CA ASN A 30 43.25 1.07 -38.42
C ASN A 30 43.43 2.14 -37.32
N ALA A 31 42.93 3.37 -37.56
CA ALA A 31 42.95 4.45 -36.57
C ALA A 31 42.01 4.19 -35.38
N LEU A 32 40.84 3.60 -35.62
CA LEU A 32 39.89 3.19 -34.58
C LEU A 32 40.48 2.07 -33.70
N TYR A 33 41.13 1.08 -34.31
CA TYR A 33 41.89 0.03 -33.62
C TYR A 33 43.05 0.61 -32.80
N PHE A 34 43.85 1.55 -33.36
CA PHE A 34 44.88 2.27 -32.61
C PHE A 34 44.29 3.02 -31.40
N CYS A 35 43.16 3.69 -31.58
CA CYS A 35 42.46 4.40 -30.51
C CYS A 35 41.96 3.47 -29.39
N ASP A 36 41.44 2.30 -29.73
CA ASP A 36 40.99 1.28 -28.79
C ASP A 36 42.16 0.69 -27.99
N VAL A 37 43.20 0.22 -28.69
CA VAL A 37 44.45 -0.31 -28.10
C VAL A 37 45.13 0.70 -27.18
N THR A 38 45.03 2.00 -27.51
CA THR A 38 45.54 3.11 -26.68
C THR A 38 44.69 3.33 -25.43
N ILE A 39 43.36 3.38 -25.55
CA ILE A 39 42.44 3.63 -24.43
C ILE A 39 42.36 2.46 -23.45
N LEU A 40 42.44 1.23 -23.96
CA LEU A 40 42.50 0.00 -23.17
C LEU A 40 43.91 -0.28 -22.61
N THR A 41 44.88 0.59 -22.86
CA THR A 41 46.28 0.48 -22.40
C THR A 41 47.00 -0.81 -22.82
N VAL A 42 46.53 -1.48 -23.88
CA VAL A 42 47.12 -2.75 -24.37
C VAL A 42 48.41 -2.49 -25.16
N GLY A 43 48.48 -1.41 -25.94
CA GLY A 43 49.76 -0.85 -26.41
C GLY A 43 50.65 -1.70 -27.34
N PHE A 44 50.10 -2.59 -28.19
CA PHE A 44 50.88 -3.52 -29.04
C PHE A 44 52.02 -2.90 -29.90
N GLY A 45 51.96 -1.61 -30.21
CA GLY A 45 52.97 -0.93 -31.04
C GLY A 45 52.94 -1.26 -32.54
N ASP A 46 51.98 -2.06 -33.03
CA ASP A 46 51.88 -2.42 -34.45
C ASP A 46 51.39 -1.26 -35.34
N ILE A 47 50.78 -0.24 -34.73
CA ILE A 47 50.47 1.06 -35.32
C ILE A 47 50.89 2.14 -34.31
N VAL A 48 51.74 3.08 -34.72
CA VAL A 48 52.23 4.19 -33.87
C VAL A 48 52.25 5.52 -34.63
N PRO A 49 52.01 6.68 -33.98
CA PRO A 49 51.92 7.96 -34.67
C PRO A 49 53.27 8.42 -35.22
N SER A 50 53.31 8.79 -36.51
CA SER A 50 54.56 9.06 -37.23
C SER A 50 55.13 10.46 -37.00
N ASN A 51 54.27 11.44 -36.70
CA ASN A 51 54.62 12.85 -36.58
C ASN A 51 54.40 13.39 -35.16
N ASP A 52 55.04 14.51 -34.84
CA ASP A 52 55.04 15.04 -33.47
C ASP A 52 53.71 15.70 -33.06
N VAL A 53 52.87 16.09 -34.02
CA VAL A 53 51.54 16.64 -33.74
C VAL A 53 50.59 15.53 -33.27
N SER A 54 50.56 14.40 -33.97
CA SER A 54 49.76 13.24 -33.55
C SER A 54 50.27 12.63 -32.24
N ARG A 55 51.59 12.55 -32.04
CA ARG A 55 52.19 12.19 -30.73
C ARG A 55 51.72 13.13 -29.62
N GLY A 56 51.73 14.44 -29.87
CA GLY A 56 51.21 15.45 -28.93
C GLY A 56 49.72 15.27 -28.59
N LEU A 57 48.90 14.83 -29.55
CA LEU A 57 47.47 14.57 -29.35
C LEU A 57 47.16 13.28 -28.58
N VAL A 58 48.08 12.30 -28.54
CA VAL A 58 47.87 11.06 -27.75
C VAL A 58 47.80 11.35 -26.25
N PHE A 59 48.54 12.33 -25.72
CA PHE A 59 48.52 12.65 -24.28
C PHE A 59 47.12 13.03 -23.75
N PRO A 60 46.41 14.06 -24.27
CA PRO A 60 45.05 14.37 -23.80
C PRO A 60 44.03 13.29 -24.19
N TYR A 61 44.21 12.64 -25.34
CA TYR A 61 43.27 11.63 -25.84
C TYR A 61 43.23 10.37 -24.96
N SER A 62 44.40 9.87 -24.57
CA SER A 62 44.55 8.68 -23.71
C SER A 62 44.03 8.95 -22.29
N ILE A 63 44.35 10.11 -21.69
CA ILE A 63 43.86 10.48 -20.35
C ILE A 63 42.33 10.63 -20.35
N GLY A 64 41.74 11.32 -21.33
CA GLY A 64 40.28 11.44 -21.45
C GLY A 64 39.59 10.09 -21.68
N GLY A 65 40.18 9.25 -22.54
CA GLY A 65 39.64 7.93 -22.87
C GLY A 65 39.69 6.93 -21.72
N THR A 66 40.80 6.86 -20.97
CA THR A 66 40.95 5.97 -19.80
C THR A 66 40.01 6.33 -18.66
N ILE A 67 39.77 7.63 -18.41
CA ILE A 67 38.75 8.10 -17.46
C ILE A 67 37.34 7.65 -17.92
N MET A 68 37.02 7.83 -19.20
CA MET A 68 35.73 7.39 -19.75
C MET A 68 35.56 5.87 -19.72
N LEU A 69 36.64 5.10 -19.94
CA LEU A 69 36.66 3.64 -19.78
C LEU A 69 36.31 3.24 -18.33
N GLY A 70 36.96 3.85 -17.33
CA GLY A 70 36.69 3.57 -15.91
C GLY A 70 35.23 3.81 -15.52
N LEU A 71 34.59 4.84 -16.08
CA LEU A 71 33.15 5.08 -15.91
C LEU A 71 32.28 4.00 -16.56
N VAL A 72 32.66 3.50 -17.75
CA VAL A 72 31.98 2.38 -18.41
C VAL A 72 32.11 1.09 -17.60
N VAL A 73 33.32 0.75 -17.12
CA VAL A 73 33.57 -0.42 -16.25
C VAL A 73 32.70 -0.37 -14.99
N SER A 74 32.66 0.79 -14.31
CA SER A 74 31.84 1.01 -13.11
C SER A 74 30.34 0.83 -13.37
N SER A 75 29.86 1.30 -14.53
CA SER A 75 28.46 1.12 -14.96
C SER A 75 28.12 -0.36 -15.22
N ILE A 76 29.01 -1.09 -15.90
CA ILE A 76 28.83 -2.53 -16.20
C ILE A 76 28.86 -3.36 -14.91
N TYR A 77 29.78 -3.03 -13.98
CA TYR A 77 29.88 -3.71 -12.69
C TYR A 77 28.58 -3.60 -11.88
N ARG A 78 28.04 -2.38 -11.71
CA ARG A 78 26.77 -2.15 -11.00
C ARG A 78 25.63 -2.99 -11.60
N PHE A 79 25.40 -2.85 -12.91
CA PHE A 79 24.36 -3.58 -13.65
C PHE A 79 24.48 -5.11 -13.50
N SER A 80 25.70 -5.65 -13.57
CA SER A 80 25.97 -7.07 -13.34
C SER A 80 25.63 -7.50 -11.90
N THR A 81 26.01 -6.70 -10.89
CA THR A 81 25.71 -7.00 -9.49
C THR A 81 24.21 -6.92 -9.17
N ASP A 82 23.44 -6.05 -9.81
CA ASP A 82 22.01 -5.90 -9.52
C ASP A 82 21.19 -7.09 -10.08
N LEU A 83 21.40 -7.45 -11.35
CA LEU A 83 20.72 -8.57 -12.00
C LEU A 83 20.90 -9.92 -11.25
N GLY A 84 22.08 -10.15 -10.66
CA GLY A 84 22.36 -11.36 -9.89
C GLY A 84 21.70 -11.40 -8.50
N GLN A 85 21.43 -10.25 -7.89
CA GLN A 85 21.00 -10.17 -6.49
C GLN A 85 19.51 -10.50 -6.28
N GLU A 86 18.63 -9.93 -7.10
CA GLU A 86 17.19 -10.04 -6.86
C GLU A 86 16.65 -11.47 -7.02
N LYS A 87 17.00 -12.14 -8.12
CA LYS A 87 16.32 -13.38 -8.55
C LYS A 87 16.91 -14.65 -7.93
N VAL A 88 18.22 -14.68 -7.67
CA VAL A 88 18.93 -15.89 -7.18
C VAL A 88 19.25 -15.80 -5.69
N VAL A 89 19.98 -14.77 -5.27
CA VAL A 89 20.49 -14.66 -3.89
C VAL A 89 19.34 -14.48 -2.89
N ARG A 90 18.40 -13.56 -3.15
CA ARG A 90 17.21 -13.33 -2.29
C ARG A 90 16.35 -14.60 -2.14
N LYS A 91 16.14 -15.33 -3.24
CA LYS A 91 15.37 -16.59 -3.29
C LYS A 91 16.04 -17.72 -2.52
N HIS A 92 17.37 -17.82 -2.53
CA HIS A 92 18.12 -18.77 -1.71
C HIS A 92 18.01 -18.45 -0.21
N ILE A 93 18.24 -17.18 0.17
CA ILE A 93 18.20 -16.73 1.58
C ILE A 93 16.83 -16.99 2.21
N ASN A 94 15.74 -16.63 1.52
CA ASN A 94 14.39 -16.85 2.03
C ASN A 94 14.07 -18.34 2.21
N LYS A 95 14.54 -19.20 1.31
CA LYS A 95 14.37 -20.67 1.38
C LYS A 95 15.20 -21.33 2.50
N VAL A 96 16.29 -20.69 2.96
CA VAL A 96 17.03 -21.13 4.16
C VAL A 96 16.34 -20.64 5.43
N ARG A 97 15.86 -19.38 5.46
CA ARG A 97 15.17 -18.80 6.63
C ARG A 97 13.89 -19.55 7.00
N SER A 98 13.01 -19.86 6.05
CA SER A 98 11.78 -20.60 6.34
C SER A 98 12.05 -21.97 6.97
N ARG A 99 12.98 -22.74 6.37
CA ARG A 99 13.39 -24.07 6.87
C ARG A 99 13.99 -24.07 8.28
N THR A 100 14.46 -22.93 8.78
CA THR A 100 14.90 -22.77 10.17
C THR A 100 13.73 -22.43 11.08
N LEU A 101 12.83 -21.53 10.65
CA LEU A 101 11.60 -21.18 11.38
C LEU A 101 10.67 -22.38 11.56
N ASP A 102 10.46 -23.20 10.52
CA ASP A 102 9.66 -24.44 10.53
C ASP A 102 10.08 -25.46 11.61
N ARG A 103 11.28 -25.28 12.19
CA ARG A 103 11.91 -26.19 13.17
C ARG A 103 11.97 -25.64 14.59
N THR A 104 11.72 -24.35 14.80
CA THR A 104 11.77 -23.72 16.12
C THR A 104 10.39 -23.63 16.76
N VAL A 105 10.30 -23.98 18.04
CA VAL A 105 9.11 -23.77 18.88
C VAL A 105 9.20 -22.38 19.50
N THR A 106 8.17 -21.53 19.35
CA THR A 106 8.28 -20.10 19.72
C THR A 106 7.83 -19.80 21.14
N SER A 107 7.01 -20.64 21.77
CA SER A 107 6.56 -20.43 23.16
C SER A 107 6.54 -21.72 24.00
N SER A 108 6.59 -21.54 25.32
CA SER A 108 6.36 -22.60 26.33
C SER A 108 5.01 -23.29 26.12
N PHE A 109 3.99 -22.51 25.76
CA PHE A 109 2.64 -22.97 25.46
C PHE A 109 2.59 -23.89 24.23
N GLU A 110 3.31 -23.55 23.16
CA GLU A 110 3.43 -24.40 21.98
C GLU A 110 4.16 -25.72 22.29
N LEU A 111 5.17 -25.68 23.18
CA LEU A 111 5.89 -26.87 23.67
C LEU A 111 4.97 -27.77 24.50
N GLN A 112 4.08 -27.21 25.33
CA GLN A 112 2.99 -27.96 25.98
C GLN A 112 2.00 -28.54 24.95
N ARG A 113 1.57 -27.75 23.97
CA ARG A 113 0.63 -28.18 22.92
C ARG A 113 1.15 -29.40 22.15
N ARG A 114 2.45 -29.40 21.79
CA ARG A 114 3.12 -30.55 21.14
C ARG A 114 3.29 -31.76 22.06
N ARG A 115 3.36 -31.59 23.40
CA ARG A 115 3.43 -32.69 24.37
C ARG A 115 2.09 -33.41 24.63
N HIS A 116 0.96 -32.77 24.33
CA HIS A 116 -0.37 -33.35 24.58
C HIS A 116 -0.99 -34.09 23.37
N VAL A 117 -0.27 -34.20 22.25
CA VAL A 117 -0.70 -35.03 21.10
C VAL A 117 -0.35 -36.50 21.36
N VAL A 118 -1.36 -37.35 21.55
CA VAL A 118 -1.18 -38.81 21.67
C VAL A 118 -0.69 -39.38 20.33
N PRO A 119 0.45 -40.09 20.28
CA PRO A 119 1.04 -40.52 19.01
C PRO A 119 0.36 -41.77 18.47
N GLU A 120 -0.48 -41.61 17.44
CA GLU A 120 -1.03 -42.73 16.69
C GLU A 120 0.05 -43.44 15.85
N LYS A 121 -0.06 -44.77 15.68
CA LYS A 121 1.03 -45.64 15.22
C LYS A 121 1.34 -45.47 13.73
N ARG A 122 2.27 -44.57 13.40
CA ARG A 122 2.76 -44.37 12.03
C ARG A 122 3.60 -45.56 11.54
N LEU A 123 3.00 -46.42 10.72
CA LEU A 123 3.70 -47.51 10.03
C LEU A 123 4.85 -46.98 9.16
N LYS A 124 6.00 -47.65 9.21
CA LYS A 124 7.17 -47.31 8.38
C LYS A 124 6.93 -47.70 6.92
N ARG A 125 7.19 -46.79 5.98
CA ARG A 125 7.62 -47.16 4.63
C ARG A 125 8.76 -46.24 4.19
N SER A 126 9.74 -46.84 3.51
CA SER A 126 11.00 -46.19 3.11
C SER A 126 11.02 -45.93 1.61
N SER A 127 11.40 -44.73 1.21
CA SER A 127 11.89 -44.41 -0.15
C SER A 127 12.60 -43.05 -0.12
N THR A 128 13.79 -42.97 -0.70
CA THR A 128 14.59 -41.74 -0.81
C THR A 128 14.03 -40.79 -1.88
N PRO A 129 14.15 -39.46 -1.72
CA PRO A 129 13.80 -38.51 -2.77
C PRO A 129 14.83 -38.58 -3.91
N VAL A 130 14.33 -38.71 -5.14
CA VAL A 130 15.13 -38.60 -6.38
C VAL A 130 14.98 -37.19 -6.95
N ILE A 131 16.04 -36.68 -7.58
CA ILE A 131 16.03 -35.39 -8.27
C ILE A 131 15.65 -35.62 -9.73
N SER A 132 14.65 -34.90 -10.22
CA SER A 132 14.41 -34.66 -11.65
C SER A 132 14.00 -33.19 -11.86
N ALA A 133 14.20 -32.70 -13.08
CA ALA A 133 14.02 -31.30 -13.47
C ALA A 133 12.56 -31.02 -13.93
N PRO A 134 12.13 -29.76 -14.09
CA PRO A 134 10.75 -29.42 -14.44
C PRO A 134 10.49 -29.54 -15.95
N PHE A 135 9.22 -29.69 -16.36
CA PHE A 135 8.65 -29.05 -17.56
C PHE A 135 7.11 -29.08 -17.56
N ASP A 136 6.53 -27.99 -18.06
CA ASP A 136 5.33 -27.88 -18.92
C ASP A 136 3.90 -28.17 -18.40
N PRO A 137 2.87 -27.56 -19.03
CA PRO A 137 1.54 -27.38 -18.44
C PRO A 137 0.57 -28.51 -18.75
N VAL A 138 -0.40 -28.72 -17.86
CA VAL A 138 -1.43 -29.75 -18.01
C VAL A 138 -2.65 -29.19 -18.73
N ASP A 139 -2.87 -29.72 -19.93
CA ASP A 139 -4.09 -29.62 -20.73
C ASP A 139 -5.36 -29.92 -19.90
N ARG A 140 -6.41 -29.10 -20.07
CA ARG A 140 -7.70 -29.23 -19.35
C ARG A 140 -8.72 -30.15 -20.06
N SER A 141 -8.39 -30.79 -21.16
CA SER A 141 -9.30 -31.53 -22.06
C SER A 141 -9.81 -32.92 -21.58
N LEU A 142 -9.79 -33.24 -20.28
CA LEU A 142 -10.10 -34.60 -19.79
C LEU A 142 -11.02 -34.71 -18.55
N ALA A 143 -11.88 -33.71 -18.30
CA ALA A 143 -12.82 -33.67 -17.16
C ALA A 143 -14.28 -34.04 -17.49
N THR A 144 -14.55 -34.72 -18.62
CA THR A 144 -15.92 -35.10 -19.04
C THR A 144 -16.05 -36.60 -19.34
N ARG A 145 -16.49 -37.39 -18.34
CA ARG A 145 -17.09 -38.72 -18.58
C ARG A 145 -18.01 -39.17 -17.44
N ILE A 146 -19.31 -39.21 -17.74
CA ILE A 146 -20.38 -39.79 -16.94
C ILE A 146 -20.32 -41.33 -17.05
N PRO A 147 -20.60 -42.08 -15.97
CA PRO A 147 -21.20 -43.40 -16.07
C PRO A 147 -22.61 -43.41 -15.46
N ALA A 148 -23.62 -43.89 -16.21
CA ALA A 148 -25.02 -43.84 -15.80
C ALA A 148 -25.72 -45.22 -15.83
N SER A 149 -26.34 -45.56 -14.68
CA SER A 149 -27.50 -46.44 -14.53
C SER A 149 -27.39 -47.98 -14.73
N SER A 150 -28.37 -48.67 -14.12
CA SER A 150 -28.78 -50.09 -14.26
C SER A 150 -27.96 -51.18 -13.52
N SER A 151 -28.56 -52.27 -12.98
CA SER A 151 -29.94 -52.46 -12.46
C SER A 151 -30.11 -53.75 -11.61
N LYS A 152 -31.09 -53.74 -10.67
CA LYS A 152 -31.89 -54.89 -10.12
C LYS A 152 -31.24 -55.98 -9.22
N ARG A 153 -32.12 -56.53 -8.35
CA ARG A 153 -32.09 -57.83 -7.62
C ARG A 153 -31.11 -58.02 -6.44
N THR A 154 -31.40 -58.80 -5.39
CA THR A 154 -32.66 -59.18 -4.66
C THR A 154 -32.27 -59.90 -3.35
N GLU A 155 -33.17 -59.95 -2.34
CA GLU A 155 -33.11 -60.80 -1.12
C GLU A 155 -31.86 -60.57 -0.20
N GLU A 156 -31.75 -60.89 1.11
CA GLU A 156 -32.61 -61.18 2.29
C GLU A 156 -31.68 -61.02 3.57
N TYR A 157 -31.97 -61.25 4.87
CA TYR A 157 -33.05 -61.83 5.68
C TYR A 157 -33.09 -61.14 7.10
N GLU A 158 -34.01 -61.54 7.98
CA GLU A 158 -34.11 -61.46 9.47
C GLU A 158 -32.99 -60.78 10.34
N ALA A 159 -33.32 -59.83 11.25
CA ALA A 159 -33.85 -59.96 12.65
C ALA A 159 -32.73 -60.18 13.72
N GLN A 160 -32.81 -59.82 15.02
CA GLN A 160 -33.89 -59.61 16.01
C GLN A 160 -33.52 -58.42 16.96
N ARG A 161 -34.38 -57.54 17.52
CA ARG A 161 -35.49 -57.65 18.52
C ARG A 161 -35.05 -57.55 20.02
N TYR A 162 -35.81 -56.76 20.80
CA TYR A 162 -35.89 -56.66 22.29
C TYR A 162 -34.96 -55.78 23.17
N VAL A 163 -35.40 -54.54 23.32
CA VAL A 163 -35.49 -53.68 24.53
C VAL A 163 -35.45 -54.38 25.92
N ARG A 164 -34.73 -53.79 26.89
CA ARG A 164 -35.16 -53.68 28.32
C ARG A 164 -34.44 -52.56 29.13
N LYS A 165 -35.21 -51.77 29.89
CA LYS A 165 -34.80 -50.93 31.05
C LYS A 165 -35.07 -51.76 32.36
N PRO A 166 -34.97 -51.28 33.64
CA PRO A 166 -34.62 -49.94 34.17
C PRO A 166 -33.85 -49.87 35.54
N THR A 167 -33.69 -48.63 36.05
CA THR A 167 -33.66 -48.17 37.49
C THR A 167 -32.51 -48.43 38.50
N LYS A 168 -31.87 -47.30 38.88
CA LYS A 168 -31.77 -46.67 40.24
C LYS A 168 -31.35 -47.51 41.49
N LYS A 169 -30.37 -46.96 42.23
CA LYS A 169 -30.49 -46.67 43.70
C LYS A 169 -29.52 -45.55 44.16
N LYS A 170 -29.77 -44.96 45.34
CA LYS A 170 -29.07 -43.76 45.90
C LYS A 170 -28.21 -44.14 47.13
N LYS A 171 -27.18 -43.35 47.48
CA LYS A 171 -27.01 -42.63 48.79
C LYS A 171 -25.64 -41.92 48.99
N THR A 172 -25.71 -40.67 49.48
CA THR A 172 -24.92 -39.95 50.54
C THR A 172 -23.52 -40.46 50.99
N LYS A 173 -22.56 -39.65 51.48
CA LYS A 173 -22.59 -38.31 52.14
C LYS A 173 -21.19 -37.61 52.15
N ARG A 174 -21.10 -36.33 52.56
CA ARG A 174 -19.85 -35.51 52.69
C ARG A 174 -18.93 -35.93 53.87
N LYS A 175 -17.61 -35.73 53.71
CA LYS A 175 -16.71 -35.10 54.71
C LYS A 175 -15.45 -34.51 54.03
N ARG A 176 -14.74 -33.59 54.71
CA ARG A 176 -13.50 -32.91 54.24
C ARG A 176 -12.24 -33.65 54.73
N ALA A 177 -11.16 -33.52 53.97
CA ALA A 177 -9.76 -33.61 54.42
C ALA A 177 -8.96 -32.48 53.72
N SER A 178 -7.73 -32.19 54.17
CA SER A 178 -6.94 -31.05 53.68
C SER A 178 -5.67 -31.47 52.93
N ALA A 179 -5.19 -30.57 52.07
CA ALA A 179 -3.85 -30.41 51.50
C ALA A 179 -2.92 -31.63 51.29
N MET A 180 -2.54 -31.84 50.02
CA MET A 180 -1.13 -32.01 49.63
C MET A 180 -0.93 -31.40 48.24
N ILE A 181 0.08 -30.53 48.08
CA ILE A 181 0.47 -29.92 46.81
C ILE A 181 1.75 -30.62 46.33
N PRO A 182 1.81 -31.19 45.12
CA PRO A 182 3.05 -31.69 44.55
C PRO A 182 3.99 -30.53 44.17
N HIS A 183 5.17 -30.44 44.79
CA HIS A 183 6.21 -29.52 44.35
C HIS A 183 6.72 -29.91 42.95
N HIS A 184 6.59 -29.00 41.97
CA HIS A 184 7.23 -29.16 40.66
C HIS A 184 8.60 -28.45 40.65
N HIS A 185 9.67 -29.17 40.31
CA HIS A 185 11.04 -28.64 40.32
C HIS A 185 11.25 -27.47 39.33
N LYS A 186 11.86 -26.38 39.82
CA LYS A 186 12.38 -25.26 39.00
C LYS A 186 13.59 -25.69 38.14
N LYS A 187 13.37 -26.36 36.99
CA LYS A 187 14.42 -26.54 35.94
C LYS A 187 14.00 -26.25 34.47
N PRO A 188 13.19 -25.22 34.13
CA PRO A 188 12.96 -24.84 32.71
C PRO A 188 13.93 -23.79 32.13
N ARG A 189 14.24 -22.69 32.85
CA ARG A 189 14.95 -21.51 32.30
C ARG A 189 16.31 -21.83 31.65
N LEU A 190 17.11 -22.71 32.27
CA LEU A 190 18.46 -23.05 31.80
C LEU A 190 18.52 -23.78 30.44
N LEU A 191 17.44 -24.47 30.06
CA LEU A 191 17.34 -25.16 28.77
C LEU A 191 16.89 -24.17 27.68
N LEU A 192 15.99 -23.25 28.03
CA LEU A 192 15.45 -22.22 27.15
C LEU A 192 16.52 -21.16 26.78
N LEU A 193 17.30 -20.68 27.75
CA LEU A 193 18.45 -19.77 27.53
C LEU A 193 19.52 -20.38 26.60
N ARG A 194 19.66 -21.71 26.62
CA ARG A 194 20.58 -22.44 25.74
C ARG A 194 20.05 -22.50 24.30
N GLU A 195 18.75 -22.73 24.13
CA GLU A 195 18.11 -22.60 22.83
C GLU A 195 18.15 -21.17 22.27
N GLU A 196 18.00 -20.13 23.10
CA GLU A 196 18.11 -18.73 22.65
C GLU A 196 19.52 -18.41 22.12
N LYS A 197 20.57 -18.89 22.79
CA LYS A 197 21.95 -18.76 22.30
C LYS A 197 22.16 -19.52 21.00
N ASP A 198 21.73 -20.78 20.93
CA ASP A 198 21.82 -21.60 19.70
C ASP A 198 21.03 -20.96 18.53
N ARG A 199 19.89 -20.30 18.80
CA ARG A 199 19.10 -19.54 17.80
C ARG A 199 19.85 -18.29 17.30
N PHE A 200 20.42 -17.49 18.20
CA PHE A 200 21.21 -16.31 17.83
C PHE A 200 22.43 -16.68 17.00
N GLU A 201 23.17 -17.71 17.43
CA GLU A 201 24.34 -18.22 16.71
C GLU A 201 23.95 -18.85 15.36
N THR A 202 22.82 -19.56 15.27
CA THR A 202 22.28 -20.08 14.01
C THR A 202 21.89 -18.95 13.05
N MET A 203 21.23 -17.89 13.51
CA MET A 203 20.85 -16.75 12.67
C MET A 203 22.07 -15.94 12.20
N ARG A 204 23.08 -15.75 13.07
CA ARG A 204 24.40 -15.22 12.69
C ARG A 204 25.10 -16.13 11.66
N ALA A 205 25.01 -17.45 11.80
CA ALA A 205 25.59 -18.40 10.85
C ALA A 205 24.89 -18.34 9.48
N ILE A 206 23.56 -18.19 9.43
CA ILE A 206 22.79 -18.03 8.19
C ILE A 206 23.13 -16.70 7.49
N GLN A 207 23.26 -15.60 8.24
CA GLN A 207 23.77 -14.33 7.69
C GLN A 207 25.19 -14.50 7.13
N HIS A 208 26.07 -15.21 7.83
CA HIS A 208 27.44 -15.43 7.38
C HIS A 208 27.52 -16.37 6.15
N SER A 209 26.68 -17.41 6.06
CA SER A 209 26.63 -18.29 4.90
C SER A 209 26.05 -17.56 3.68
N ALA A 210 25.01 -16.73 3.88
CA ALA A 210 24.45 -15.87 2.82
C ALA A 210 25.49 -14.87 2.27
N ALA A 211 26.21 -14.16 3.15
CA ALA A 211 27.26 -13.23 2.75
C ALA A 211 28.43 -13.93 2.03
N ARG A 212 28.80 -15.15 2.46
CA ARG A 212 29.81 -15.98 1.78
C ARG A 212 29.31 -16.44 0.41
N PHE A 213 28.06 -16.91 0.33
CA PHE A 213 27.43 -17.35 -0.93
C PHE A 213 27.36 -16.21 -1.95
N LYS A 214 26.96 -14.99 -1.56
CA LYS A 214 26.93 -13.82 -2.46
C LYS A 214 28.29 -13.57 -3.13
N ARG A 215 29.39 -13.57 -2.35
CA ARG A 215 30.76 -13.33 -2.86
C ARG A 215 31.23 -14.46 -3.79
N TRP A 216 31.06 -15.72 -3.38
CA TRP A 216 31.46 -16.87 -4.19
C TRP A 216 30.62 -17.02 -5.46
N TYR A 217 29.33 -16.64 -5.44
CA TYR A 217 28.49 -16.62 -6.63
C TYR A 217 28.96 -15.57 -7.65
N ALA A 218 29.26 -14.34 -7.19
CA ALA A 218 29.82 -13.29 -8.05
C ALA A 218 31.14 -13.74 -8.70
N LEU A 219 32.10 -14.19 -7.89
CA LEU A 219 33.39 -14.70 -8.37
C LEU A 219 33.23 -15.88 -9.35
N THR A 220 32.28 -16.79 -9.12
CA THR A 220 32.03 -17.90 -10.05
C THR A 220 31.52 -17.38 -11.40
N LEU A 221 30.65 -16.38 -11.40
CA LEU A 221 30.10 -15.78 -12.61
C LEU A 221 31.17 -15.01 -13.40
N SER A 222 32.02 -14.21 -12.74
CA SER A 222 33.10 -13.47 -13.41
C SER A 222 34.22 -14.38 -13.91
N VAL A 223 34.56 -15.46 -13.20
CA VAL A 223 35.48 -16.51 -13.71
C VAL A 223 34.91 -17.20 -14.95
N LEU A 224 33.62 -17.55 -14.96
CA LEU A 224 32.98 -18.14 -16.14
C LEU A 224 32.92 -17.16 -17.33
N ALA A 225 32.61 -15.88 -17.09
CA ALA A 225 32.60 -14.85 -18.12
C ALA A 225 34.00 -14.65 -18.73
N PHE A 226 35.03 -14.53 -17.90
CA PHE A 226 36.43 -14.42 -18.32
C PHE A 226 36.88 -15.64 -19.16
N GLY A 227 36.65 -16.86 -18.65
CA GLY A 227 37.01 -18.09 -19.36
C GLY A 227 36.27 -18.24 -20.70
N THR A 228 35.02 -17.79 -20.78
CA THR A 228 34.26 -17.76 -22.04
C THR A 228 34.86 -16.78 -23.03
N LEU A 229 35.10 -15.52 -22.62
CA LEU A 229 35.68 -14.49 -23.51
C LEU A 229 37.10 -14.84 -23.98
N TRP A 230 37.90 -15.49 -23.13
CA TRP A 230 39.23 -15.97 -23.45
C TRP A 230 39.20 -17.09 -24.52
N CYS A 231 38.49 -18.19 -24.24
CA CYS A 231 38.48 -19.36 -25.13
C CYS A 231 37.70 -19.12 -26.43
N VAL A 232 36.55 -18.44 -26.37
CA VAL A 232 35.76 -18.15 -27.59
C VAL A 232 36.46 -17.07 -28.43
N GLY A 233 37.07 -16.06 -27.80
CA GLY A 233 37.93 -15.09 -28.50
C GLY A 233 39.05 -15.78 -29.27
N ALA A 234 39.75 -16.73 -28.64
CA ALA A 234 40.83 -17.49 -29.26
C ALA A 234 40.37 -18.27 -30.51
N VAL A 235 39.16 -18.84 -30.53
CA VAL A 235 38.61 -19.50 -31.73
C VAL A 235 38.41 -18.51 -32.88
N VAL A 236 37.91 -17.30 -32.60
CA VAL A 236 37.67 -16.27 -33.62
C VAL A 236 38.99 -15.70 -34.17
N PHE A 237 39.93 -15.33 -33.30
CA PHE A 237 41.25 -14.83 -33.74
C PHE A 237 42.04 -15.90 -34.49
N TRP A 238 42.03 -17.15 -34.03
CA TRP A 238 42.61 -18.27 -34.77
C TRP A 238 42.07 -18.33 -36.20
N ARG A 239 40.74 -18.24 -36.37
CA ARG A 239 40.11 -18.36 -37.68
C ARG A 239 40.30 -17.15 -38.58
N ALA A 240 40.36 -15.94 -38.01
CA ALA A 240 40.57 -14.69 -38.74
C ALA A 240 42.03 -14.54 -39.22
N GLU A 241 42.99 -14.76 -38.32
CA GLU A 241 44.42 -14.52 -38.58
C GLU A 241 45.12 -15.70 -39.29
N GLN A 242 44.46 -16.86 -39.40
CA GLN A 242 44.98 -18.05 -40.10
C GLN A 242 45.51 -17.74 -41.50
N LYS A 243 44.81 -16.88 -42.25
CA LYS A 243 45.18 -16.48 -43.63
C LYS A 243 46.20 -15.35 -43.69
N ALA A 244 46.33 -14.55 -42.64
CA ALA A 244 47.14 -13.32 -42.66
C ALA A 244 48.55 -13.54 -42.07
N GLN A 245 48.68 -14.40 -41.07
CA GLN A 245 49.97 -14.67 -40.41
C GLN A 245 50.11 -16.11 -39.88
N GLY A 246 49.28 -17.05 -40.36
CA GLY A 246 49.42 -18.48 -40.03
C GLY A 246 49.19 -18.83 -38.56
N MET A 247 48.55 -17.94 -37.79
CA MET A 247 48.37 -18.08 -36.34
C MET A 247 47.74 -19.43 -35.97
N THR A 248 48.37 -20.17 -35.05
CA THR A 248 47.81 -21.40 -34.47
C THR A 248 46.80 -21.09 -33.37
N TYR A 249 45.93 -22.04 -33.03
CA TYR A 249 44.97 -21.86 -31.93
C TYR A 249 45.65 -21.56 -30.58
N PHE A 250 46.82 -22.15 -30.31
CA PHE A 250 47.59 -21.86 -29.10
C PHE A 250 48.14 -20.42 -29.09
N GLN A 251 48.65 -19.93 -30.22
CA GLN A 251 49.06 -18.53 -30.37
C GLN A 251 47.88 -17.56 -30.22
N ALA A 252 46.69 -17.92 -30.73
CA ALA A 252 45.47 -17.13 -30.54
C ALA A 252 45.01 -17.11 -29.07
N LEU A 253 45.12 -18.24 -28.35
CA LEU A 253 44.82 -18.35 -26.93
C LEU A 253 45.77 -17.49 -26.07
N TYR A 254 47.07 -17.54 -26.39
CA TYR A 254 48.10 -16.71 -25.76
C TYR A 254 47.90 -15.22 -26.07
N PHE A 255 47.63 -14.86 -27.33
CA PHE A 255 47.29 -13.49 -27.73
C PHE A 255 46.07 -12.95 -26.96
N CYS A 256 45.00 -13.73 -26.85
CA CYS A 256 43.83 -13.35 -26.07
C CYS A 256 44.15 -13.16 -24.58
N TYR A 257 45.00 -14.00 -23.99
CA TYR A 257 45.42 -13.89 -22.60
C TYR A 257 46.23 -12.61 -22.34
N VAL A 258 47.26 -12.35 -23.17
CA VAL A 258 48.12 -11.16 -23.11
C VAL A 258 47.32 -9.86 -23.37
N SER A 259 46.27 -9.93 -24.19
CA SER A 259 45.35 -8.81 -24.44
C SER A 259 44.37 -8.57 -23.29
N LEU A 260 43.77 -9.64 -22.73
CA LEU A 260 42.85 -9.58 -21.58
C LEU A 260 43.51 -8.98 -20.32
N LEU A 261 44.80 -9.27 -20.14
CA LEU A 261 45.62 -8.73 -19.05
C LEU A 261 46.21 -7.34 -19.33
N THR A 262 45.91 -6.75 -20.49
CA THR A 262 46.48 -5.46 -20.97
C THR A 262 48.01 -5.41 -20.89
N ILE A 263 48.69 -6.53 -21.21
CA ILE A 263 50.16 -6.65 -21.20
C ILE A 263 50.75 -6.35 -22.58
N GLY A 264 50.08 -6.82 -23.63
CA GLY A 264 50.34 -6.46 -25.04
C GLY A 264 51.80 -6.42 -25.50
N TYR A 265 52.55 -7.50 -25.36
CA TYR A 265 53.99 -7.60 -25.69
C TYR A 265 54.40 -7.22 -27.14
N GLY A 266 53.45 -7.01 -28.06
CA GLY A 266 53.72 -6.64 -29.47
C GLY A 266 54.25 -7.78 -30.35
N ASP A 267 54.43 -8.97 -29.79
CA ASP A 267 54.85 -10.19 -30.49
C ASP A 267 53.77 -10.75 -31.41
N LEU A 268 52.50 -10.61 -31.03
CA LEU A 268 51.32 -10.90 -31.84
C LEU A 268 50.33 -9.73 -31.79
N ALA A 269 49.89 -9.27 -32.96
CA ALA A 269 48.83 -8.28 -33.13
C ALA A 269 47.95 -8.66 -34.35
N PRO A 270 46.64 -8.33 -34.39
CA PRO A 270 45.78 -8.67 -35.52
C PRO A 270 46.20 -7.92 -36.79
N LYS A 271 46.48 -8.65 -37.88
CA LYS A 271 46.92 -8.09 -39.17
C LYS A 271 45.82 -8.12 -40.22
N SER A 272 44.78 -8.95 -40.05
CA SER A 272 43.62 -8.92 -40.93
C SER A 272 42.63 -7.83 -40.52
N ASN A 273 41.95 -7.21 -41.51
CA ASN A 273 40.88 -6.25 -41.24
C ASN A 273 39.75 -6.87 -40.40
N ALA A 274 39.46 -8.17 -40.58
CA ALA A 274 38.48 -8.89 -39.78
C ALA A 274 38.94 -9.05 -38.32
N GLY A 275 40.20 -9.40 -38.09
CA GLY A 275 40.81 -9.51 -36.76
C GLY A 275 40.85 -8.18 -36.02
N ARG A 276 41.22 -7.08 -36.70
CA ARG A 276 41.22 -5.73 -36.11
C ARG A 276 39.81 -5.26 -35.75
N SER A 277 38.82 -5.44 -36.64
CA SER A 277 37.42 -5.08 -36.35
C SER A 277 36.81 -5.95 -35.23
N PHE A 278 37.12 -7.24 -35.18
CA PHE A 278 36.69 -8.10 -34.07
C PHE A 278 37.37 -7.71 -32.75
N PHE A 279 38.65 -7.34 -32.79
CA PHE A 279 39.39 -6.89 -31.61
C PHE A 279 38.67 -5.74 -30.92
N VAL A 280 38.34 -4.65 -31.64
CA VAL A 280 37.68 -3.46 -31.05
C VAL A 280 36.33 -3.78 -30.39
N VAL A 281 35.59 -4.79 -30.86
CA VAL A 281 34.31 -5.18 -30.24
C VAL A 281 34.52 -6.13 -29.05
N TRP A 282 35.48 -7.05 -29.15
CA TRP A 282 35.80 -8.02 -28.11
C TRP A 282 36.54 -7.38 -26.93
N SER A 283 37.51 -6.50 -27.19
CA SER A 283 38.37 -5.83 -26.22
C SER A 283 37.58 -5.00 -25.21
N LEU A 284 36.59 -4.24 -25.70
CA LEU A 284 35.67 -3.40 -24.93
C LEU A 284 34.73 -4.18 -23.98
N ILE A 285 34.67 -5.51 -24.10
CA ILE A 285 33.95 -6.41 -23.18
C ILE A 285 34.95 -7.20 -22.34
N ALA A 286 36.02 -7.69 -22.97
CA ALA A 286 37.10 -8.48 -22.39
C ALA A 286 37.84 -7.75 -21.26
N VAL A 287 38.35 -6.53 -21.51
CA VAL A 287 39.16 -5.78 -20.54
C VAL A 287 38.33 -5.37 -19.31
N PRO A 288 37.10 -4.81 -19.44
CA PRO A 288 36.21 -4.61 -18.29
C PRO A 288 35.91 -5.88 -17.50
N THR A 289 35.74 -7.02 -18.18
CA THR A 289 35.49 -8.31 -17.50
C THR A 289 36.69 -8.75 -16.66
N MET A 290 37.93 -8.49 -17.11
CA MET A 290 39.12 -8.72 -16.28
C MET A 290 39.14 -7.79 -15.05
N THR A 291 38.78 -6.50 -15.19
CA THR A 291 38.69 -5.58 -14.04
C THR A 291 37.66 -6.05 -13.01
N ILE A 292 36.50 -6.55 -13.46
CA ILE A 292 35.45 -7.12 -12.60
C ILE A 292 35.96 -8.37 -11.87
N LEU A 293 36.62 -9.29 -12.59
CA LEU A 293 37.23 -10.49 -12.00
C LEU A 293 38.28 -10.14 -10.95
N ILE A 294 39.14 -9.12 -11.19
CA ILE A 294 40.12 -8.64 -10.19
C ILE A 294 39.40 -8.13 -8.93
N SER A 295 38.28 -7.41 -9.08
CA SER A 295 37.50 -6.90 -7.94
C SER A 295 36.87 -8.02 -7.11
N ASP A 296 36.15 -8.95 -7.76
CA ASP A 296 35.52 -10.12 -7.10
C ASP A 296 36.57 -11.03 -6.43
N MET A 297 37.72 -11.22 -7.08
CA MET A 297 38.85 -11.99 -6.56
C MET A 297 39.52 -11.28 -5.39
N GLY A 298 39.64 -9.94 -5.43
CA GLY A 298 40.14 -9.14 -4.31
C GLY A 298 39.30 -9.34 -3.05
N ASP A 299 37.99 -9.11 -3.15
CA ASP A 299 37.05 -9.23 -2.03
C ASP A 299 36.93 -10.64 -1.44
N THR A 300 37.12 -11.66 -2.29
CA THR A 300 36.89 -13.07 -1.94
C THR A 300 38.18 -13.80 -1.58
N VAL A 301 39.21 -13.73 -2.43
CA VAL A 301 40.46 -14.49 -2.28
C VAL A 301 41.43 -13.82 -1.31
N ILE A 302 41.58 -12.50 -1.29
CA ILE A 302 42.44 -11.84 -0.27
C ILE A 302 41.85 -12.04 1.14
N SER A 303 40.51 -12.01 1.26
CA SER A 303 39.81 -12.39 2.50
C SER A 303 40.05 -13.84 2.91
N GLY A 304 40.10 -14.77 1.95
CA GLY A 304 40.45 -16.17 2.18
C GLY A 304 41.91 -16.38 2.58
N PHE A 305 42.83 -15.76 1.84
CA PHE A 305 44.27 -15.89 2.06
C PHE A 305 44.69 -15.30 3.40
N LYS A 306 44.23 -14.10 3.78
CA LYS A 306 44.50 -13.53 5.12
C LYS A 306 44.06 -14.47 6.25
N ASN A 307 42.88 -15.09 6.15
CA ASN A 307 42.42 -16.07 7.14
C ASN A 307 43.28 -17.36 7.15
N ALA A 308 43.78 -17.79 5.99
CA ALA A 308 44.67 -18.94 5.88
C ALA A 308 46.07 -18.63 6.45
N THR A 309 46.66 -17.49 6.11
CA THR A 309 47.96 -17.04 6.64
C THR A 309 47.92 -16.84 8.15
N SER A 310 46.86 -16.24 8.71
CA SER A 310 46.71 -16.15 10.16
C SER A 310 46.63 -17.53 10.82
N LYS A 311 45.80 -18.45 10.29
CA LYS A 311 45.73 -19.82 10.81
C LYS A 311 47.05 -20.59 10.68
N LEU A 312 47.83 -20.34 9.64
CA LEU A 312 49.12 -20.99 9.45
C LEU A 312 50.15 -20.41 10.42
N ALA A 313 50.15 -19.09 10.67
CA ALA A 313 50.98 -18.43 11.68
C ALA A 313 50.64 -18.85 13.13
N ASP A 314 49.36 -19.00 13.48
CA ASP A 314 48.92 -19.58 14.76
C ASP A 314 49.33 -21.07 14.93
N VAL A 315 49.78 -21.73 13.85
CA VAL A 315 50.26 -23.13 13.86
C VAL A 315 51.79 -23.23 13.78
N THR A 316 52.48 -22.32 13.08
CA THR A 316 53.93 -22.41 12.85
C THR A 316 54.79 -21.37 13.59
N VAL A 317 54.21 -20.26 14.05
CA VAL A 317 54.98 -19.16 14.66
C VAL A 317 54.71 -19.02 16.17
N LEU A 318 53.46 -19.18 16.61
CA LEU A 318 53.08 -19.08 18.04
C LEU A 318 52.07 -20.17 18.45
N PRO A 319 52.53 -21.36 18.90
CA PRO A 319 51.66 -22.47 19.26
C PRO A 319 50.89 -22.20 20.57
N LYS A 320 49.67 -21.68 20.46
CA LYS A 320 48.78 -21.48 21.62
C LYS A 320 48.22 -22.82 22.10
N ASN A 321 48.27 -23.04 23.41
CA ASN A 321 47.73 -24.25 24.05
C ASN A 321 46.24 -24.44 23.72
N GLY A 322 45.87 -25.64 23.27
CA GLY A 322 44.48 -26.05 23.01
C GLY A 322 44.16 -26.48 21.58
N ILE A 323 44.80 -25.89 20.56
CA ILE A 323 44.40 -26.07 19.14
C ILE A 323 44.37 -27.55 18.68
N TRP A 324 45.30 -28.37 19.18
CA TRP A 324 45.36 -29.81 18.87
C TRP A 324 44.17 -30.62 19.40
N HIS A 325 43.50 -30.16 20.46
CA HIS A 325 42.42 -30.91 21.12
C HIS A 325 41.21 -31.09 20.21
N ASP A 326 40.72 -29.99 19.63
CA ASP A 326 39.52 -30.00 18.77
C ASP A 326 39.81 -30.66 17.42
N PHE A 327 41.03 -30.49 16.88
CA PHE A 327 41.47 -31.21 15.69
C PHE A 327 41.46 -32.73 15.92
N LEU A 328 41.97 -33.19 17.07
CA LEU A 328 41.95 -34.60 17.44
C LEU A 328 40.52 -35.13 17.65
N GLN A 329 39.63 -34.38 18.30
CA GLN A 329 38.22 -34.77 18.45
C GLN A 329 37.50 -34.89 17.10
N SER A 330 37.76 -33.98 16.16
CA SER A 330 37.15 -34.00 14.82
C SER A 330 37.49 -35.23 13.97
N HIS A 331 38.59 -35.93 14.30
CA HIS A 331 39.07 -37.11 13.59
C HIS A 331 39.06 -38.35 14.52
N PRO A 332 37.87 -38.94 14.82
CA PRO A 332 37.73 -39.96 15.85
C PRO A 332 38.51 -41.25 15.60
N ARG A 333 38.94 -41.54 14.36
CA ARG A 333 39.88 -42.64 14.07
C ARG A 333 41.30 -42.36 14.59
N LEU A 334 41.77 -41.11 14.47
CA LEU A 334 43.07 -40.67 14.95
C LEU A 334 43.07 -40.58 16.48
N LEU A 335 41.98 -40.05 17.07
CA LEU A 335 41.75 -40.04 18.51
C LEU A 335 41.78 -41.46 19.08
N ASN A 336 41.03 -42.41 18.50
CA ASN A 336 41.02 -43.80 18.95
C ASN A 336 42.40 -44.48 18.81
N LEU A 337 43.15 -44.23 17.73
CA LEU A 337 44.51 -44.76 17.58
C LEU A 337 45.45 -44.25 18.68
N LEU A 338 45.40 -42.94 18.97
CA LEU A 338 46.22 -42.32 20.02
C LEU A 338 45.78 -42.76 21.43
N GLN A 339 44.47 -42.88 21.68
CA GLN A 339 43.94 -43.39 22.94
C GLN A 339 44.25 -44.87 23.15
N GLN A 340 44.18 -45.72 22.12
CA GLN A 340 44.60 -47.13 22.21
C GLN A 340 46.11 -47.27 22.39
N ALA A 341 46.92 -46.44 21.74
CA ALA A 341 48.36 -46.39 21.97
C ALA A 341 48.70 -45.90 23.40
N ALA A 342 47.98 -44.90 23.91
CA ALA A 342 48.13 -44.41 25.28
C ALA A 342 47.66 -45.45 26.32
N ALA A 343 46.56 -46.16 26.07
CA ALA A 343 46.07 -47.25 26.92
C ALA A 343 47.08 -48.41 26.98
N ARG A 344 47.63 -48.85 25.83
CA ARG A 344 48.72 -49.85 25.78
C ARG A 344 49.98 -49.39 26.52
N ARG A 345 50.31 -48.09 26.48
CA ARG A 345 51.41 -47.50 27.26
C ARG A 345 51.11 -47.37 28.77
N ARG A 346 49.84 -47.12 29.17
CA ARG A 346 49.41 -47.06 30.58
C ARG A 346 49.30 -48.45 31.22
N ILE A 347 48.87 -49.47 30.48
CA ILE A 347 48.89 -50.88 30.94
C ILE A 347 50.34 -51.32 31.25
N LYS A 348 51.31 -50.93 30.40
CA LYS A 348 52.75 -51.10 30.68
C LYS A 348 53.30 -50.27 31.86
N ARG A 349 52.47 -49.47 32.55
CA ARG A 349 52.84 -48.65 33.72
C ARG A 349 51.93 -48.84 34.95
N GLY A 350 51.03 -49.83 34.94
CA GLY A 350 50.42 -50.37 36.16
C GLY A 350 49.46 -49.46 36.95
N ILE A 351 48.67 -48.60 36.30
CA ILE A 351 47.70 -47.71 36.98
C ILE A 351 46.25 -48.11 36.61
N PRO A 352 45.36 -48.40 37.59
CA PRO A 352 43.96 -48.79 37.36
C PRO A 352 43.02 -47.58 37.13
N LEU A 353 41.75 -47.87 36.79
CA LEU A 353 40.67 -46.90 36.56
C LEU A 353 39.45 -47.23 37.43
N GLY A 354 38.80 -46.20 38.00
CA GLY A 354 37.56 -46.32 38.79
C GLY A 354 36.29 -45.94 38.01
N PRO A 355 35.09 -46.36 38.47
CA PRO A 355 33.80 -46.08 37.81
C PRO A 355 33.14 -44.73 38.26
N PRO A 356 32.11 -44.24 37.54
CA PRO A 356 31.48 -42.92 37.77
C PRO A 356 30.11 -42.97 38.47
N SER A 357 29.54 -41.77 38.78
CA SER A 357 28.23 -41.41 39.41
C SER A 357 28.33 -40.99 40.90
N THR A 358 27.51 -40.11 41.50
CA THR A 358 26.51 -39.08 41.04
C THR A 358 26.22 -38.12 42.21
N ASP A 359 25.79 -36.89 41.89
CA ASP A 359 24.97 -35.91 42.66
C ASP A 359 25.14 -35.73 44.19
N LEU A 360 25.36 -34.48 44.62
CA LEU A 360 24.49 -33.75 45.58
C LEU A 360 24.85 -32.23 45.64
N ILE A 361 24.05 -31.44 46.35
CA ILE A 361 24.14 -29.96 46.51
C ILE A 361 23.91 -29.64 47.98
N GLU A 362 24.64 -28.66 48.55
CA GLU A 362 24.23 -27.95 49.77
C GLU A 362 25.00 -26.63 49.95
N GLU A 363 24.51 -25.80 50.86
CA GLU A 363 24.94 -24.43 51.18
C GLU A 363 25.20 -24.32 52.71
N GLU A 364 25.65 -23.24 53.36
CA GLU A 364 25.72 -21.80 53.03
C GLU A 364 26.71 -21.05 53.98
N ASP A 365 27.05 -19.79 53.66
CA ASP A 365 27.30 -18.67 54.61
C ASP A 365 28.65 -18.47 55.38
N ARG A 366 28.90 -17.18 55.69
CA ARG A 366 29.64 -16.52 56.80
C ARG A 366 31.18 -16.52 56.95
N SER A 367 31.78 -15.47 56.37
CA SER A 367 32.68 -14.47 57.00
C SER A 367 33.88 -14.86 57.91
N ARG A 368 35.10 -14.43 57.52
CA ARG A 368 35.96 -13.49 58.30
C ARG A 368 37.31 -13.15 57.64
N ASP A 369 37.72 -11.89 57.75
CA ASP A 369 39.11 -11.40 57.66
C ASP A 369 39.98 -11.92 58.84
N PRO A 370 41.34 -11.82 58.85
CA PRO A 370 42.17 -10.78 58.18
C PRO A 370 43.55 -11.26 57.66
N GLU A 371 44.50 -10.30 57.59
CA GLU A 371 45.97 -10.41 57.56
C GLU A 371 46.69 -10.56 56.19
N SER A 372 47.32 -9.44 55.80
CA SER A 372 48.58 -9.37 55.05
C SER A 372 49.73 -9.96 55.89
N PRO A 373 50.85 -10.41 55.28
CA PRO A 373 51.94 -9.45 55.04
C PRO A 373 52.85 -9.72 53.81
N ASP A 374 53.71 -8.74 53.53
CA ASP A 374 55.12 -8.86 53.10
C ASP A 374 55.47 -9.49 51.72
N LEU A 375 56.10 -8.71 50.81
CA LEU A 375 57.56 -8.58 50.57
C LEU A 375 58.13 -9.71 49.66
N SER A 376 59.15 -9.52 48.84
CA SER A 376 60.04 -8.36 48.59
C SER A 376 60.80 -8.53 47.25
N ASP A 377 61.43 -7.43 46.77
CA ASP A 377 62.77 -7.33 46.14
C ASP A 377 63.12 -8.20 44.88
N ASP A 378 63.99 -7.79 43.94
CA ASP A 378 64.68 -6.50 43.74
C ASP A 378 65.18 -6.33 42.28
N ASP A 379 65.82 -5.19 42.01
CA ASP A 379 66.86 -4.95 40.99
C ASP A 379 66.51 -5.04 39.48
N ALA A 380 67.21 -4.37 38.55
CA ALA A 380 67.99 -3.11 38.54
C ALA A 380 68.46 -2.82 37.09
N GLY A 381 69.04 -1.64 36.83
CA GLY A 381 69.57 -1.22 35.52
C GLY A 381 68.61 -0.29 34.78
N ALA A 382 68.72 1.05 34.81
CA ALA A 382 69.92 1.92 34.76
C ALA A 382 70.64 1.77 33.39
N ASP A 383 70.91 2.81 32.61
CA ASP A 383 70.82 4.28 32.79
C ASP A 383 70.17 4.94 31.54
N ASP A 384 69.47 6.08 31.60
CA ASP A 384 69.96 7.49 31.64
C ASP A 384 70.78 7.88 30.36
N GLU A 385 70.86 9.13 29.89
CA GLU A 385 70.68 10.43 30.55
C GLU A 385 70.36 11.56 29.53
N ASN A 386 69.78 12.67 30.02
CA ASN A 386 69.84 14.05 29.47
C ASN A 386 69.26 14.37 28.06
N ALA A 387 69.01 15.63 27.68
CA ALA A 387 68.35 16.78 28.34
C ALA A 387 68.24 17.95 27.33
N GLY A 388 67.31 18.90 27.53
CA GLY A 388 67.28 20.12 26.69
C GLY A 388 65.98 20.93 26.70
N GLN A 389 65.75 21.70 27.77
CA GLN A 389 65.45 23.15 27.76
C GLN A 389 64.33 23.76 26.85
N ASP A 390 63.56 24.78 27.26
CA ASP A 390 63.18 25.30 28.60
C ASP A 390 62.08 26.43 28.45
N VAL A 391 61.61 27.01 29.56
CA VAL A 391 60.87 28.31 29.67
C VAL A 391 59.42 28.42 29.13
N MET A 392 58.43 27.92 29.92
CA MET A 392 57.45 28.67 30.78
C MET A 392 57.20 30.21 30.56
N PRO A 393 56.27 30.93 31.25
CA PRO A 393 55.06 30.58 32.05
C PRO A 393 53.80 31.48 31.68
N PRO A 394 52.99 32.07 32.62
CA PRO A 394 51.78 31.53 33.28
C PRO A 394 50.50 32.43 33.07
N PRO A 395 49.48 32.46 33.97
CA PRO A 395 48.47 31.43 34.28
C PRO A 395 47.02 31.95 34.19
N LYS A 396 46.02 31.07 34.45
CA LYS A 396 44.83 31.39 35.28
C LYS A 396 44.11 30.11 35.74
N ALA A 397 43.43 30.17 36.88
CA ALA A 397 42.80 29.03 37.55
C ALA A 397 41.46 29.42 38.21
N SER A 398 40.62 28.44 38.57
CA SER A 398 39.84 28.40 39.84
C SER A 398 38.95 27.14 39.94
N SER A 399 38.64 26.74 41.19
CA SER A 399 37.48 25.96 41.70
C SER A 399 36.86 24.85 40.81
N ALA A 400 36.80 23.56 41.16
CA ALA A 400 36.73 22.85 42.44
C ALA A 400 35.40 22.94 43.23
N ALA A 401 34.99 21.78 43.79
CA ALA A 401 33.95 21.50 44.79
C ALA A 401 32.45 21.70 44.42
N ALA A 402 31.74 20.57 44.22
CA ALA A 402 30.33 20.34 44.60
C ALA A 402 29.95 18.84 44.46
N ALA A 403 30.49 17.97 45.32
CA ALA A 403 30.13 16.54 45.38
C ALA A 403 30.42 15.95 46.76
N THR A 404 29.38 15.82 47.60
CA THR A 404 29.43 15.23 48.95
C THR A 404 28.03 14.77 49.35
N ALA A 405 27.91 13.54 49.88
CA ALA A 405 26.67 12.88 50.34
C ALA A 405 25.62 12.60 49.22
N ASP A 406 24.89 11.50 49.23
CA ASP A 406 24.73 10.45 50.25
C ASP A 406 25.30 9.07 49.82
N ASP A 407 25.62 8.23 50.82
CA ASP A 407 26.01 6.82 50.71
C ASP A 407 24.88 5.89 51.24
N ASP A 408 25.04 4.57 51.05
CA ASP A 408 24.31 3.45 51.68
C ASP A 408 22.76 3.38 51.55
N GLU A 409 22.27 2.61 50.57
CA GLU A 409 20.99 1.89 50.68
C GLU A 409 20.95 0.59 49.83
N ASP A 410 20.06 -0.33 50.21
CA ASP A 410 19.90 -1.78 49.91
C ASP A 410 20.30 -2.35 48.51
N PRO A 411 20.90 -3.58 48.41
CA PRO A 411 21.20 -4.22 47.12
C PRO A 411 20.01 -4.77 46.30
N GLU A 412 18.80 -4.89 46.84
CA GLU A 412 17.70 -5.61 46.16
C GLU A 412 16.84 -4.78 45.17
N THR A 413 17.05 -3.47 45.02
CA THR A 413 16.35 -2.64 44.01
C THR A 413 17.28 -1.68 43.22
N GLU A 414 17.74 -2.10 42.04
CA GLU A 414 18.50 -1.22 41.12
C GLU A 414 17.57 -0.18 40.48
N SER A 415 17.46 1.00 41.08
CA SER A 415 16.47 2.02 40.69
C SER A 415 16.54 2.45 39.22
N ASP A 416 15.37 2.69 38.61
CA ASP A 416 15.18 2.97 37.18
C ASP A 416 16.03 4.15 36.69
N VAL A 417 16.26 5.13 37.56
CA VAL A 417 17.10 6.31 37.29
C VAL A 417 18.58 5.95 37.05
N ARG A 418 19.07 4.81 37.56
CA ARG A 418 20.37 4.23 37.19
C ARG A 418 20.27 3.48 35.86
N LEU A 419 19.25 2.64 35.66
CA LEU A 419 19.11 1.81 34.45
C LEU A 419 18.79 2.61 33.18
N ALA A 420 17.92 3.63 33.24
CA ALA A 420 17.71 4.60 32.17
C ALA A 420 19.01 5.36 31.80
N ARG A 421 19.87 5.63 32.79
CA ARG A 421 21.19 6.25 32.59
C ARG A 421 22.19 5.29 31.93
N ARG A 422 22.12 3.99 32.26
CA ARG A 422 22.87 2.91 31.58
C ARG A 422 22.38 2.72 30.14
N LEU A 423 21.07 2.71 29.90
CA LEU A 423 20.48 2.64 28.56
C LEU A 423 20.87 3.86 27.70
N ALA A 424 20.72 5.09 28.20
CA ALA A 424 21.08 6.30 27.47
C ALA A 424 22.58 6.32 27.12
N ARG A 425 23.44 5.79 28.00
CA ARG A 425 24.86 5.59 27.73
C ARG A 425 25.09 4.52 26.65
N ALA A 426 24.44 3.36 26.75
CA ALA A 426 24.56 2.26 25.80
C ALA A 426 24.06 2.66 24.38
N ILE A 427 22.97 3.42 24.27
CA ILE A 427 22.49 4.01 23.00
C ILE A 427 23.55 4.97 22.43
N ARG A 428 24.16 5.81 23.27
CA ARG A 428 25.19 6.77 22.84
C ARG A 428 26.49 6.08 22.42
N GLU A 429 26.83 4.96 23.06
CA GLU A 429 27.97 4.11 22.69
C GLU A 429 27.68 3.35 21.38
N VAL A 430 26.48 2.78 21.17
CA VAL A 430 26.07 2.18 19.89
C VAL A 430 26.03 3.21 18.76
N ALA A 431 25.53 4.43 19.01
CA ALA A 431 25.56 5.50 18.03
C ALA A 431 27.00 5.94 17.68
N SER A 432 27.91 5.90 18.66
CA SER A 432 29.35 6.13 18.45
C SER A 432 30.01 4.98 17.68
N ASP A 433 29.63 3.73 17.95
CA ASP A 433 30.07 2.56 17.20
C ASP A 433 29.59 2.63 15.74
N LEU A 434 28.31 2.94 15.50
CA LEU A 434 27.77 3.14 14.15
C LEU A 434 28.48 4.26 13.39
N LYS A 435 28.80 5.37 14.09
CA LYS A 435 29.53 6.50 13.48
C LYS A 435 30.98 6.14 13.18
N ALA A 436 31.65 5.40 14.06
CA ALA A 436 32.99 4.87 13.83
C ALA A 436 33.02 3.73 12.79
N ASP A 437 31.92 3.01 12.61
CA ASP A 437 31.79 1.92 11.63
C ASP A 437 31.66 2.44 10.18
N VAL A 438 31.36 3.72 9.98
CA VAL A 438 31.54 4.41 8.68
C VAL A 438 33.01 4.51 8.31
N ASP A 439 33.89 4.74 9.29
CA ASP A 439 35.34 4.92 9.11
C ASP A 439 36.14 3.59 9.26
N ARG A 440 35.51 2.50 9.72
CA ARG A 440 36.16 1.21 9.97
C ARG A 440 35.93 0.20 8.85
N ALA A 441 37.03 -0.40 8.36
CA ALA A 441 37.01 -1.45 7.32
C ALA A 441 36.26 -2.75 7.69
N ARG A 442 35.79 -2.91 8.93
CA ARG A 442 34.85 -3.96 9.36
C ARG A 442 33.95 -3.42 10.50
N PRO A 443 32.62 -3.46 10.37
CA PRO A 443 31.72 -2.97 11.43
C PRO A 443 31.71 -3.88 12.67
N LYS A 444 31.36 -3.30 13.83
CA LYS A 444 31.32 -3.96 15.14
C LYS A 444 30.35 -5.14 15.14
N ARG A 445 30.81 -6.24 15.75
CA ARG A 445 30.05 -7.50 15.89
C ARG A 445 29.85 -7.83 17.36
N TYR A 446 28.80 -7.25 17.94
CA TYR A 446 28.35 -7.59 19.30
C TYR A 446 28.23 -9.11 19.49
N LYS A 447 28.73 -9.62 20.61
CA LYS A 447 28.63 -11.02 21.06
C LYS A 447 27.19 -11.40 21.42
N TYR A 448 26.96 -12.66 21.81
CA TYR A 448 25.66 -13.04 22.39
C TYR A 448 25.45 -12.32 23.73
N GLU A 449 26.50 -12.20 24.54
CA GLU A 449 26.46 -11.60 25.87
C GLU A 449 26.16 -10.10 25.77
N GLU A 450 26.83 -9.38 24.87
CA GLU A 450 26.50 -7.98 24.54
C GLU A 450 25.07 -7.87 23.97
N TRP A 451 24.64 -8.79 23.10
CA TRP A 451 23.26 -8.78 22.57
C TRP A 451 22.20 -9.10 23.63
N VAL A 452 22.52 -9.91 24.64
CA VAL A 452 21.66 -10.17 25.81
C VAL A 452 21.68 -8.99 26.76
N GLU A 453 22.81 -8.28 26.94
CA GLU A 453 22.83 -7.04 27.72
C GLU A 453 22.05 -5.93 27.02
N PHE A 454 22.20 -5.77 25.69
CA PHE A 454 21.35 -4.86 24.91
C PHE A 454 19.89 -5.28 24.92
N THR A 455 19.57 -6.57 24.75
CA THR A 455 18.17 -7.02 24.85
C THR A 455 17.65 -7.09 26.28
N LYS A 456 18.48 -7.01 27.32
CA LYS A 456 18.04 -6.77 28.72
C LYS A 456 17.90 -5.28 29.05
N LEU A 457 18.70 -4.39 28.46
CA LEU A 457 18.47 -2.94 28.58
C LEU A 457 17.23 -2.53 27.76
N ILE A 458 17.03 -3.14 26.59
CA ILE A 458 15.82 -2.98 25.76
C ILE A 458 14.63 -3.74 26.37
N ARG A 459 14.84 -4.90 27.02
CA ARG A 459 13.93 -5.49 28.04
C ARG A 459 14.17 -4.92 29.45
N PHE A 460 14.48 -3.64 29.55
CA PHE A 460 14.24 -2.88 30.79
C PHE A 460 13.24 -1.78 30.47
N THR A 461 13.41 -1.10 29.32
CA THR A 461 12.28 -0.59 28.51
C THR A 461 11.39 -1.69 27.92
N ALA A 462 11.59 -2.95 28.36
CA ALA A 462 10.63 -4.04 28.21
C ALA A 462 10.73 -5.13 29.32
N GLU A 463 11.11 -4.73 30.54
CA GLU A 463 10.72 -5.42 31.80
C GLU A 463 9.87 -4.45 32.63
N GLY A 464 10.16 -3.14 32.52
CA GLY A 464 9.12 -2.12 32.55
C GLY A 464 7.98 -2.39 31.55
N ARG A 465 8.21 -3.21 30.50
CA ARG A 465 7.20 -3.85 29.61
C ARG A 465 7.12 -5.37 29.75
N GLU A 466 7.43 -5.92 30.92
CA GLU A 466 6.80 -7.16 31.41
C GLU A 466 5.78 -6.78 32.50
N ASP A 467 6.00 -5.69 33.22
CA ASP A 467 4.93 -4.92 33.87
C ASP A 467 4.06 -4.21 32.81
N GLU A 468 4.57 -3.39 31.88
CA GLU A 468 3.78 -2.94 30.68
C GLU A 468 3.46 -4.09 29.68
N GLU A 469 3.79 -5.38 29.87
CA GLU A 469 3.13 -6.49 29.11
C GLU A 469 2.05 -7.21 29.93
N ARG A 470 1.96 -6.94 31.24
CA ARG A 470 0.75 -7.21 32.03
C ARG A 470 -0.21 -6.04 31.98
N GLU A 471 0.31 -4.83 32.02
CA GLU A 471 -0.41 -3.62 31.66
C GLU A 471 -0.61 -3.56 30.13
N GLU A 472 0.11 -4.23 29.20
CA GLU A 472 -0.37 -4.44 27.79
C GLU A 472 -1.22 -5.75 27.61
N GLU A 473 -1.47 -6.57 28.64
CA GLU A 473 -2.55 -7.60 28.61
C GLU A 473 -3.84 -7.11 29.32
N GLU A 474 -3.74 -6.22 30.32
CA GLU A 474 -4.86 -5.46 30.89
C GLU A 474 -5.18 -4.20 30.04
N ASP A 475 -4.18 -3.50 29.49
CA ASP A 475 -4.33 -2.52 28.41
C ASP A 475 -4.36 -3.18 27.03
N GLY A 476 -4.13 -4.48 26.89
CA GLY A 476 -4.63 -5.23 25.72
C GLY A 476 -6.17 -5.21 25.68
N LEU A 477 -6.80 -5.04 26.85
CA LEU A 477 -8.22 -4.75 27.03
C LEU A 477 -8.52 -3.24 27.17
N ALA A 478 -7.51 -2.36 27.20
CA ALA A 478 -7.65 -0.90 27.24
C ALA A 478 -7.14 -0.15 25.99
N ASP A 479 -6.50 -0.81 25.03
CA ASP A 479 -6.18 -0.28 23.69
C ASP A 479 -7.45 -0.30 22.83
N ASP A 480 -8.37 -1.23 23.10
CA ASP A 480 -9.79 -1.16 22.72
C ASP A 480 -10.59 -0.12 23.55
N LEU A 481 -10.00 0.43 24.63
CA LEU A 481 -10.52 1.59 25.36
C LEU A 481 -9.84 2.91 25.00
N ASP A 482 -8.72 2.99 24.29
CA ASP A 482 -8.13 4.29 23.93
C ASP A 482 -8.64 4.82 22.58
N LYS A 483 -8.81 3.93 21.59
CA LYS A 483 -9.35 4.24 20.25
C LYS A 483 -10.59 5.15 20.32
N GLY A 484 -10.58 6.21 19.51
CA GLY A 484 -11.66 7.21 19.48
C GLY A 484 -13.02 6.58 19.14
N PRO A 485 -14.16 7.03 19.73
CA PRO A 485 -15.45 6.37 19.55
C PRO A 485 -15.94 6.26 18.08
N THR A 486 -15.46 7.14 17.20
CA THR A 486 -15.74 7.15 15.74
C THR A 486 -14.74 6.33 14.90
N HIS A 487 -13.73 5.72 15.51
CA HIS A 487 -12.78 4.85 14.80
C HIS A 487 -13.52 3.65 14.19
N ILE A 488 -13.11 3.17 13.01
CA ILE A 488 -13.70 1.97 12.40
C ILE A 488 -13.60 0.75 13.33
N LEU A 489 -14.44 -0.27 13.10
CA LEU A 489 -14.32 -1.52 13.86
C LEU A 489 -13.02 -2.24 13.51
N SER A 490 -12.32 -2.76 14.51
CA SER A 490 -11.21 -3.69 14.28
C SER A 490 -11.70 -5.03 13.71
N ILE A 491 -10.78 -5.82 13.16
CA ILE A 491 -11.07 -7.20 12.71
C ILE A 491 -11.70 -8.03 13.83
N ASP A 492 -11.24 -7.86 15.08
CA ASP A 492 -11.74 -8.63 16.23
C ASP A 492 -13.03 -8.07 16.84
N GLU A 493 -13.29 -6.76 16.76
CA GLU A 493 -14.64 -6.22 17.02
C GLU A 493 -15.66 -6.75 16.02
N THR A 494 -15.29 -6.75 14.74
CA THR A 494 -16.12 -7.23 13.62
C THR A 494 -16.39 -8.74 13.74
N ASN A 495 -15.37 -9.53 14.08
CA ASN A 495 -15.52 -10.97 14.31
C ASN A 495 -16.31 -11.29 15.60
N ARG A 496 -16.16 -10.49 16.67
CA ARG A 496 -17.04 -10.57 17.87
C ARG A 496 -18.51 -10.35 17.50
N ALA A 497 -18.80 -9.34 16.68
CA ALA A 497 -20.17 -9.06 16.22
C ALA A 497 -20.75 -10.21 15.36
N HIS A 498 -19.98 -10.73 14.41
CA HIS A 498 -20.33 -11.93 13.62
C HIS A 498 -20.70 -13.13 14.51
N ASP A 499 -19.84 -13.47 15.48
CA ASP A 499 -20.03 -14.68 16.29
C ASP A 499 -21.23 -14.57 17.25
N VAL A 500 -21.63 -13.36 17.64
CA VAL A 500 -22.90 -13.11 18.37
C VAL A 500 -24.12 -13.40 17.48
N VAL A 501 -24.09 -13.06 16.18
CA VAL A 501 -25.17 -13.36 15.24
C VAL A 501 -25.26 -14.87 14.96
N VAL A 502 -24.13 -15.54 14.69
CA VAL A 502 -24.11 -17.01 14.50
C VAL A 502 -24.66 -17.72 15.73
N LYS A 503 -24.27 -17.30 16.94
CA LYS A 503 -24.77 -17.86 18.20
C LYS A 503 -26.26 -17.61 18.44
N ALA A 504 -26.85 -16.56 17.86
CA ALA A 504 -28.29 -16.29 17.93
C ALA A 504 -29.12 -17.16 16.96
N HIS A 505 -28.48 -17.79 15.97
CA HIS A 505 -29.11 -18.49 14.86
C HIS A 505 -28.46 -19.86 14.60
N PRO A 506 -28.53 -20.82 15.55
CA PRO A 506 -27.69 -22.02 15.54
C PRO A 506 -28.05 -23.09 14.49
N ASP A 507 -29.30 -23.14 14.04
CA ASP A 507 -29.85 -24.23 13.19
C ASP A 507 -30.20 -23.77 11.76
N VAL A 508 -29.72 -22.60 11.32
CA VAL A 508 -30.04 -21.98 10.03
C VAL A 508 -28.78 -21.51 9.30
N VAL A 509 -28.86 -21.31 7.98
CA VAL A 509 -27.76 -20.75 7.19
C VAL A 509 -27.84 -19.22 7.24
N ILE A 510 -26.71 -18.56 7.48
CA ILE A 510 -26.60 -17.10 7.54
C ILE A 510 -25.73 -16.64 6.37
N SER A 511 -26.19 -15.65 5.61
CA SER A 511 -25.39 -14.95 4.62
C SER A 511 -25.19 -13.51 5.07
N PHE A 512 -24.04 -13.22 5.69
CA PHE A 512 -23.67 -11.85 6.04
C PHE A 512 -23.54 -10.98 4.79
N ARG A 513 -23.99 -9.72 4.91
CA ARG A 513 -23.85 -8.67 3.89
C ARG A 513 -22.77 -7.69 4.31
N GLU A 514 -22.94 -7.07 5.48
CA GLU A 514 -22.04 -6.03 6.00
C GLU A 514 -21.92 -6.12 7.52
N ILE A 515 -20.75 -5.75 8.07
CA ILE A 515 -20.56 -5.43 9.49
C ILE A 515 -19.68 -4.17 9.57
N PHE A 516 -20.14 -3.15 10.29
CA PHE A 516 -19.41 -1.89 10.44
C PHE A 516 -19.84 -1.14 11.71
N LEU A 517 -19.17 -0.03 12.02
CA LEU A 517 -19.47 0.81 13.17
C LEU A 517 -20.89 1.38 13.06
N GLN A 518 -21.74 1.13 14.04
CA GLN A 518 -22.89 1.98 14.31
C GLN A 518 -22.37 3.22 15.03
N GLU A 519 -22.44 4.39 14.39
CA GLU A 519 -21.98 5.63 15.01
C GLU A 519 -22.69 5.87 16.36
N PRO A 520 -21.96 6.29 17.42
CA PRO A 520 -22.58 6.55 18.71
C PRO A 520 -23.54 7.73 18.63
N ALA A 521 -24.65 7.65 19.37
CA ALA A 521 -25.66 8.70 19.40
C ALA A 521 -25.05 10.06 19.71
N LYS A 522 -25.38 11.08 18.92
CA LYS A 522 -24.75 12.41 18.96
C LYS A 522 -24.91 13.09 20.32
N ALA A 523 -26.00 12.80 21.03
CA ALA A 523 -26.24 13.27 22.39
C ALA A 523 -25.23 12.75 23.42
N ASP A 524 -24.60 11.59 23.19
CA ASP A 524 -23.58 11.00 24.06
C ASP A 524 -22.16 11.26 23.55
N LEU A 525 -21.93 11.21 22.24
CA LEU A 525 -20.63 11.52 21.66
C LEU A 525 -20.19 12.97 21.95
N LYS A 526 -21.12 13.94 21.92
CA LYS A 526 -20.84 15.33 22.36
C LYS A 526 -20.25 15.41 23.76
N LYS A 527 -20.81 14.68 24.73
CA LYS A 527 -20.36 14.70 26.13
C LYS A 527 -18.91 14.18 26.25
N PHE A 528 -18.57 13.17 25.44
CA PHE A 528 -17.21 12.63 25.37
C PHE A 528 -16.25 13.63 24.72
N LEU A 529 -16.62 14.21 23.57
CA LEU A 529 -15.78 15.18 22.84
C LEU A 529 -15.55 16.46 23.65
N GLU A 530 -16.55 16.97 24.38
CA GLU A 530 -16.38 18.11 25.30
C GLU A 530 -15.34 17.84 26.41
N LEU A 531 -15.16 16.57 26.82
CA LEU A 531 -14.11 16.16 27.77
C LEU A 531 -12.75 15.94 27.08
N GLU A 532 -12.74 15.39 25.86
CA GLU A 532 -11.56 15.27 24.99
C GLU A 532 -10.93 16.65 24.71
N HIS A 533 -11.70 17.58 24.13
CA HIS A 533 -11.22 18.91 23.74
C HIS A 533 -10.79 19.78 24.94
N SER A 534 -11.35 19.53 26.12
CA SER A 534 -10.97 20.25 27.34
C SER A 534 -9.87 19.58 28.15
N GLY A 535 -9.23 18.51 27.63
CA GLY A 535 -8.12 17.83 28.27
C GLY A 535 -8.48 17.17 29.61
N ARG A 536 -9.75 16.76 29.77
CA ARG A 536 -10.32 16.22 31.01
C ARG A 536 -10.76 14.76 30.90
N LEU A 537 -10.30 14.05 29.87
CA LEU A 537 -10.42 12.60 29.81
C LEU A 537 -9.61 11.94 30.93
N SER A 538 -10.13 10.83 31.42
CA SER A 538 -9.50 9.89 32.34
C SER A 538 -9.84 8.46 31.88
N PRO A 539 -9.08 7.43 32.31
CA PRO A 539 -9.49 6.03 32.09
C PRO A 539 -10.87 5.68 32.65
N THR A 540 -11.35 6.47 33.63
CA THR A 540 -12.68 6.35 34.25
C THR A 540 -13.79 7.16 33.55
N THR A 541 -13.47 7.89 32.47
CA THR A 541 -14.46 8.70 31.74
C THR A 541 -15.43 7.80 30.97
N PRO A 542 -16.76 7.93 31.14
CA PRO A 542 -17.73 7.12 30.41
C PRO A 542 -17.62 7.32 28.89
N ARG A 543 -17.11 6.30 28.18
CA ARG A 543 -17.11 6.27 26.71
C ARG A 543 -18.51 5.91 26.19
N PRO A 544 -18.93 6.42 25.01
CA PRO A 544 -20.15 5.98 24.35
C PRO A 544 -20.12 4.46 24.06
N PRO A 545 -21.27 3.76 24.05
CA PRO A 545 -21.31 2.33 23.74
C PRO A 545 -20.67 2.03 22.38
N ARG A 546 -19.79 1.01 22.35
CA ARG A 546 -19.11 0.56 21.14
C ARG A 546 -20.01 -0.43 20.40
N LEU A 547 -20.67 0.05 19.36
CA LEU A 547 -21.75 -0.66 18.67
C LEU A 547 -21.35 -1.06 17.24
N ALA A 548 -21.56 -2.33 16.90
CA ALA A 548 -21.49 -2.83 15.53
C ALA A 548 -22.89 -2.96 14.93
N LYS A 549 -23.10 -2.41 13.74
CA LYS A 549 -24.26 -2.74 12.89
C LYS A 549 -23.90 -3.94 12.04
N VAL A 550 -24.74 -4.98 12.07
CA VAL A 550 -24.58 -6.23 11.32
C VAL A 550 -25.79 -6.43 10.42
N GLN A 551 -25.56 -6.46 9.11
CA GLN A 551 -26.56 -6.72 8.07
C GLN A 551 -26.38 -8.15 7.54
N TYR A 552 -27.44 -8.95 7.54
CA TYR A 552 -27.35 -10.36 7.12
C TYR A 552 -28.69 -10.92 6.68
N ASP A 553 -28.65 -11.94 5.83
CA ASP A 553 -29.82 -12.74 5.49
C ASP A 553 -29.84 -14.04 6.32
N VAL A 554 -31.01 -14.40 6.84
CA VAL A 554 -31.28 -15.70 7.45
C VAL A 554 -32.00 -16.58 6.42
N ILE A 555 -31.44 -17.75 6.13
CA ILE A 555 -31.96 -18.68 5.12
C ILE A 555 -32.52 -19.91 5.83
N GLY A 556 -33.85 -20.01 5.82
CA GLY A 556 -34.62 -21.09 6.45
C GLY A 556 -34.71 -22.38 5.62
N SER A 557 -35.54 -23.32 6.09
CA SER A 557 -35.79 -24.60 5.40
C SER A 557 -36.57 -24.45 4.08
N ASP A 558 -37.26 -23.33 3.89
CA ASP A 558 -37.91 -22.90 2.64
C ASP A 558 -36.92 -22.32 1.62
N ARG A 559 -35.68 -22.05 2.03
CA ARG A 559 -34.60 -21.41 1.26
C ARG A 559 -34.89 -19.98 0.81
N ILE A 560 -35.87 -19.31 1.41
CA ILE A 560 -36.15 -17.90 1.16
C ILE A 560 -35.27 -17.08 2.12
N PRO A 561 -34.37 -16.21 1.63
CA PRO A 561 -33.60 -15.32 2.50
C PRO A 561 -34.53 -14.29 3.16
N GLU A 562 -34.47 -14.18 4.49
CA GLU A 562 -35.13 -13.11 5.25
C GLU A 562 -34.05 -12.14 5.75
N TYR A 563 -34.21 -10.84 5.47
CA TYR A 563 -33.18 -9.83 5.74
C TYR A 563 -33.29 -9.26 7.18
N HIS A 564 -32.20 -9.32 7.94
CA HIS A 564 -32.15 -9.02 9.38
C HIS A 564 -31.13 -7.91 9.69
N GLU A 565 -31.60 -6.79 10.23
CA GLU A 565 -30.86 -5.74 10.95
C GLU A 565 -30.46 -6.18 12.37
N SER A 566 -29.19 -6.15 12.79
CA SER A 566 -28.82 -6.25 14.22
C SER A 566 -27.81 -5.19 14.64
N ILE A 567 -27.99 -4.62 15.84
CA ILE A 567 -26.99 -3.77 16.51
C ILE A 567 -26.44 -4.53 17.72
N ILE A 568 -25.11 -4.56 17.87
CA ILE A 568 -24.41 -5.41 18.84
C ILE A 568 -23.39 -4.56 19.61
N ASP A 569 -23.48 -4.60 20.94
CA ASP A 569 -22.43 -4.11 21.83
C ASP A 569 -21.27 -5.11 21.81
N VAL A 570 -20.16 -4.73 21.16
CA VAL A 570 -19.01 -5.63 20.94
C VAL A 570 -18.20 -5.85 22.21
N ASN A 571 -18.25 -4.91 23.16
CA ASN A 571 -17.56 -5.00 24.44
C ASN A 571 -18.32 -5.92 25.41
N ARG A 572 -19.66 -5.94 25.34
CA ARG A 572 -20.52 -6.85 26.11
C ARG A 572 -20.78 -8.20 25.43
N GLY A 573 -20.46 -8.31 24.13
CA GLY A 573 -20.75 -9.48 23.31
C GLY A 573 -22.26 -9.75 23.19
N GLN A 574 -23.09 -8.70 23.09
CA GLN A 574 -24.54 -8.78 23.24
C GLN A 574 -25.29 -7.97 22.18
N ARG A 575 -26.31 -8.58 21.56
CA ARG A 575 -27.22 -7.91 20.63
C ARG A 575 -28.18 -6.98 21.38
N VAL A 576 -28.10 -5.68 21.12
CA VAL A 576 -28.89 -4.63 21.80
C VAL A 576 -30.15 -4.22 21.03
N ARG A 577 -30.14 -4.35 19.69
CA ARG A 577 -31.32 -4.20 18.82
C ARG A 577 -31.32 -5.32 17.77
N HIS A 578 -32.51 -5.80 17.42
CA HIS A 578 -32.75 -6.73 16.31
C HIS A 578 -34.01 -6.27 15.59
N GLU A 579 -33.96 -6.30 14.26
CA GLU A 579 -35.04 -5.90 13.37
C GLU A 579 -35.09 -6.89 12.21
N VAL A 580 -36.29 -7.38 11.87
CA VAL A 580 -36.52 -8.17 10.65
C VAL A 580 -37.09 -7.21 9.62
N ILE A 581 -36.37 -7.01 8.53
CA ILE A 581 -36.73 -6.01 7.52
C ILE A 581 -37.86 -6.58 6.65
N GLY A 582 -38.94 -5.83 6.54
CA GLY A 582 -40.13 -6.26 5.81
C GLY A 582 -39.87 -6.45 4.31
N LYS A 583 -40.53 -7.47 3.73
CA LYS A 583 -40.34 -7.94 2.33
C LYS A 583 -40.65 -6.88 1.24
N GLN A 584 -41.16 -5.70 1.62
CA GLN A 584 -41.29 -4.56 0.73
C GLN A 584 -39.96 -3.85 0.42
N HIS A 585 -38.91 -4.07 1.22
CA HIS A 585 -37.58 -3.48 1.03
C HIS A 585 -36.53 -4.54 0.65
N HIS A 586 -35.50 -4.09 -0.07
CA HIS A 586 -34.35 -4.91 -0.44
C HIS A 586 -33.08 -4.34 0.19
N ALA A 587 -32.20 -5.21 0.69
CA ALA A 587 -30.87 -4.84 1.16
C ALA A 587 -30.00 -4.33 -0.01
N ALA A 588 -28.93 -3.59 0.28
CA ALA A 588 -27.87 -3.30 -0.69
C ALA A 588 -27.35 -4.59 -1.35
N LEU A 589 -26.84 -4.48 -2.58
CA LEU A 589 -26.23 -5.59 -3.30
C LEU A 589 -24.87 -5.95 -2.71
N THR A 590 -24.47 -7.20 -2.91
CA THR A 590 -23.11 -7.67 -2.61
C THR A 590 -22.43 -8.11 -3.90
N LEU A 591 -21.11 -7.98 -3.99
CA LEU A 591 -20.34 -8.40 -5.18
C LEU A 591 -20.53 -9.90 -5.51
N LYS A 592 -20.91 -10.72 -4.51
CA LYS A 592 -21.31 -12.13 -4.67
C LYS A 592 -22.61 -12.32 -5.48
N GLU A 593 -23.54 -11.37 -5.42
CA GLU A 593 -24.78 -11.40 -6.21
C GLU A 593 -24.51 -11.06 -7.69
N PHE A 594 -23.46 -10.27 -7.96
CA PHE A 594 -22.95 -10.02 -9.32
C PHE A 594 -22.28 -11.26 -9.94
N ASP A 595 -21.36 -11.93 -9.23
CA ASP A 595 -20.83 -13.26 -9.62
C ASP A 595 -21.98 -14.23 -9.97
N THR A 596 -23.00 -14.27 -9.10
CA THR A 596 -24.16 -15.15 -9.24
C THR A 596 -24.91 -14.89 -10.54
N LEU A 597 -25.14 -13.62 -10.92
CA LEU A 597 -25.81 -13.31 -12.19
C LEU A 597 -25.01 -13.82 -13.40
N VAL A 598 -23.69 -13.63 -13.40
CA VAL A 598 -22.82 -14.06 -14.51
C VAL A 598 -22.88 -15.58 -14.68
N ASP A 599 -22.79 -16.35 -13.59
CA ASP A 599 -22.86 -17.81 -13.64
C ASP A 599 -24.27 -18.32 -14.03
N VAL A 600 -25.34 -17.69 -13.52
CA VAL A 600 -26.73 -18.04 -13.86
C VAL A 600 -27.05 -17.70 -15.33
N CYS A 601 -26.53 -16.60 -15.88
CA CYS A 601 -26.60 -16.31 -17.31
C CYS A 601 -25.89 -17.41 -18.13
N LYS A 602 -24.62 -17.73 -17.81
CA LYS A 602 -23.85 -18.78 -18.50
C LYS A 602 -24.53 -20.15 -18.47
N ALA A 603 -25.19 -20.50 -17.38
CA ALA A 603 -25.89 -21.78 -17.21
C ALA A 603 -27.30 -21.82 -17.84
N SER A 604 -27.89 -20.68 -18.23
CA SER A 604 -29.28 -20.58 -18.66
C SER A 604 -29.48 -20.96 -20.15
N PRO A 605 -30.28 -21.99 -20.48
CA PRO A 605 -30.61 -22.32 -21.86
C PRO A 605 -31.29 -21.17 -22.60
N LYS A 606 -32.20 -20.44 -21.94
CA LYS A 606 -32.85 -19.24 -22.51
C LYS A 606 -31.83 -18.19 -22.97
N PHE A 607 -30.75 -18.02 -22.20
CA PHE A 607 -29.71 -17.03 -22.51
C PHE A 607 -28.85 -17.51 -23.67
N GLN A 608 -28.47 -18.79 -23.69
CA GLN A 608 -27.75 -19.40 -24.81
C GLN A 608 -28.59 -19.35 -26.11
N GLU A 609 -29.89 -19.60 -26.04
CA GLU A 609 -30.85 -19.44 -27.15
C GLU A 609 -30.93 -17.99 -27.65
N ALA A 610 -31.02 -17.00 -26.75
CA ALA A 610 -31.08 -15.58 -27.14
C ALA A 610 -29.75 -15.06 -27.71
N ILE A 611 -28.60 -15.55 -27.24
CA ILE A 611 -27.28 -15.26 -27.82
C ILE A 611 -27.16 -15.87 -29.23
N ALA A 612 -27.73 -17.06 -29.45
CA ALA A 612 -27.75 -17.72 -30.76
C ALA A 612 -28.64 -17.01 -31.83
N GLU A 613 -29.34 -15.93 -31.48
CA GLU A 613 -29.95 -15.01 -32.46
C GLU A 613 -28.89 -14.15 -33.19
N PHE A 614 -27.65 -14.13 -32.71
CA PHE A 614 -26.57 -13.28 -33.22
C PHE A 614 -25.37 -14.08 -33.75
N ASN A 615 -24.93 -13.73 -34.96
CA ASN A 615 -23.76 -14.29 -35.61
C ASN A 615 -22.49 -13.57 -35.12
N LEU A 616 -21.97 -13.96 -33.95
CA LEU A 616 -20.70 -13.44 -33.45
C LEU A 616 -19.52 -14.02 -34.27
N PRO A 617 -18.56 -13.20 -34.76
CA PRO A 617 -17.40 -13.70 -35.50
C PRO A 617 -16.46 -14.57 -34.65
N GLU A 618 -15.64 -15.39 -35.31
CA GLU A 618 -14.59 -16.16 -34.63
C GLU A 618 -13.62 -15.21 -33.88
N GLY A 619 -13.36 -15.52 -32.61
CA GLY A 619 -12.58 -14.67 -31.70
C GLY A 619 -13.39 -13.65 -30.90
N PHE A 620 -14.73 -13.71 -30.90
CA PHE A 620 -15.57 -12.98 -29.96
C PHE A 620 -16.09 -13.86 -28.81
N GLU A 621 -16.04 -13.34 -27.58
CA GLU A 621 -16.67 -13.94 -26.38
C GLU A 621 -17.78 -13.05 -25.83
N VAL A 622 -18.77 -13.62 -25.13
CA VAL A 622 -19.88 -12.87 -24.54
C VAL A 622 -19.55 -12.42 -23.12
N VAL A 623 -19.64 -11.12 -22.87
CA VAL A 623 -19.50 -10.50 -21.55
C VAL A 623 -20.88 -10.16 -20.98
N VAL A 624 -21.06 -10.44 -19.68
CA VAL A 624 -22.25 -10.10 -18.91
C VAL A 624 -21.81 -9.11 -17.84
N GLU A 625 -22.29 -7.87 -17.92
CA GLU A 625 -22.08 -6.83 -16.90
C GLU A 625 -23.29 -6.80 -15.95
N PRO A 626 -23.13 -7.15 -14.67
CA PRO A 626 -24.23 -7.11 -13.71
C PRO A 626 -24.64 -5.69 -13.32
N TRP A 627 -25.95 -5.42 -13.36
CA TRP A 627 -26.56 -4.18 -12.91
C TRP A 627 -27.62 -4.44 -11.84
N PRO A 628 -27.82 -3.48 -10.90
CA PRO A 628 -29.04 -3.45 -10.10
C PRO A 628 -30.25 -3.33 -11.03
N TYR A 629 -31.39 -3.88 -10.60
CA TYR A 629 -32.61 -3.86 -11.41
C TYR A 629 -33.17 -2.45 -11.68
N GLY A 630 -32.78 -1.45 -10.88
CA GLY A 630 -33.41 -0.13 -10.87
C GLY A 630 -34.71 -0.14 -10.10
N GLY A 631 -35.59 0.85 -10.35
CA GLY A 631 -36.94 0.87 -9.77
C GLY A 631 -37.81 -0.28 -10.30
N LEU A 632 -38.71 -0.80 -9.47
CA LEU A 632 -39.62 -1.89 -9.85
C LEU A 632 -40.61 -1.41 -10.95
N ASP A 633 -40.64 -2.10 -12.10
CA ASP A 633 -41.63 -1.87 -13.15
C ASP A 633 -43.04 -2.25 -12.61
N PRO A 634 -44.13 -1.51 -12.90
CA PRO A 634 -45.44 -1.72 -12.27
C PRO A 634 -46.10 -3.10 -12.47
N GLU A 635 -45.67 -3.84 -13.50
CA GLU A 635 -46.19 -5.17 -13.85
C GLU A 635 -45.40 -6.32 -13.18
N ASP A 636 -44.25 -6.04 -12.55
CA ASP A 636 -43.43 -7.04 -11.87
C ASP A 636 -43.90 -7.28 -10.42
N GLU A 637 -43.86 -8.55 -9.98
CA GLU A 637 -43.98 -8.87 -8.57
C GLU A 637 -42.81 -8.26 -7.77
N ASN A 638 -43.04 -7.78 -6.55
CA ASN A 638 -41.95 -7.29 -5.70
C ASN A 638 -41.09 -8.47 -5.18
N ARG A 639 -40.11 -8.87 -5.99
CA ARG A 639 -39.03 -9.80 -5.67
C ARG A 639 -37.68 -9.14 -5.95
N ARG A 640 -36.62 -9.66 -5.35
CA ARG A 640 -35.24 -9.22 -5.61
C ARG A 640 -34.82 -9.67 -7.01
N TYR A 641 -34.55 -8.72 -7.90
CA TYR A 641 -34.14 -8.94 -9.28
C TYR A 641 -32.74 -8.33 -9.53
N PHE A 642 -32.04 -8.89 -10.52
CA PHE A 642 -30.87 -8.27 -11.14
C PHE A 642 -31.02 -8.32 -12.66
N GLN A 643 -30.35 -7.41 -13.37
CA GLN A 643 -30.34 -7.38 -14.84
C GLN A 643 -28.91 -7.34 -15.35
N GLY A 644 -28.63 -7.97 -16.49
CA GLY A 644 -27.31 -7.92 -17.14
C GLY A 644 -27.31 -6.99 -18.34
N LEU A 645 -26.34 -6.08 -18.46
CA LEU A 645 -26.00 -5.49 -19.75
C LEU A 645 -25.06 -6.45 -20.48
N ILE A 646 -25.28 -6.66 -21.78
CA ILE A 646 -24.62 -7.71 -22.55
C ILE A 646 -23.76 -7.11 -23.65
N PHE A 647 -22.52 -7.59 -23.74
CA PHE A 647 -21.51 -7.14 -24.70
C PHE A 647 -20.81 -8.34 -25.34
N ALA A 648 -20.10 -8.10 -26.44
CA ALA A 648 -19.10 -9.01 -26.97
C ALA A 648 -17.68 -8.45 -26.72
N ASN A 649 -16.68 -9.32 -26.57
CA ASN A 649 -15.28 -8.94 -26.41
C ASN A 649 -14.43 -9.53 -27.54
N ASP A 650 -13.55 -8.74 -28.15
CA ASP A 650 -12.66 -9.16 -29.25
C ASP A 650 -11.36 -9.74 -28.68
N THR A 651 -11.35 -11.05 -28.42
CA THR A 651 -10.21 -11.73 -27.79
C THR A 651 -9.04 -11.95 -28.75
N ARG A 652 -9.18 -11.57 -30.03
CA ARG A 652 -8.12 -11.69 -31.06
C ARG A 652 -6.92 -10.78 -30.79
N SER A 653 -7.09 -9.75 -29.96
CA SER A 653 -6.02 -8.91 -29.43
C SER A 653 -5.05 -9.70 -28.53
N GLY A 654 -5.52 -10.79 -27.90
CA GLY A 654 -4.79 -11.54 -26.88
C GLY A 654 -4.62 -10.80 -25.54
N ASN A 655 -5.20 -9.61 -25.39
CA ASN A 655 -5.15 -8.81 -24.18
C ASN A 655 -6.50 -8.92 -23.43
N PRO A 656 -6.54 -9.40 -22.16
CA PRO A 656 -7.78 -9.51 -21.40
C PRO A 656 -8.45 -8.15 -21.10
N ASP A 657 -7.68 -7.06 -21.13
CA ASP A 657 -8.14 -5.72 -20.77
C ASP A 657 -8.68 -4.93 -21.99
N SER A 658 -8.96 -5.62 -23.11
CA SER A 658 -9.56 -5.04 -24.33
C SER A 658 -10.98 -4.51 -24.08
N ASN A 659 -11.33 -3.41 -24.75
CA ASN A 659 -12.57 -2.66 -24.52
C ASN A 659 -13.82 -3.36 -25.09
N PHE A 660 -14.38 -4.30 -24.33
CA PHE A 660 -15.63 -4.99 -24.68
C PHE A 660 -16.85 -4.05 -24.83
N TYR A 661 -16.84 -2.88 -24.18
CA TYR A 661 -17.94 -1.90 -24.32
C TYR A 661 -18.12 -1.43 -25.77
N ALA A 662 -17.11 -1.58 -26.63
CA ALA A 662 -17.19 -1.24 -28.05
C ALA A 662 -18.19 -2.12 -28.85
N TYR A 663 -18.65 -3.26 -28.30
CA TYR A 663 -19.52 -4.21 -28.97
C TYR A 663 -20.77 -4.56 -28.13
N PRO A 664 -21.66 -3.59 -27.82
CA PRO A 664 -22.89 -3.86 -27.07
C PRO A 664 -23.83 -4.78 -27.87
N LEU A 665 -24.49 -5.72 -27.19
CA LEU A 665 -25.50 -6.62 -27.77
C LEU A 665 -26.91 -6.22 -27.29
N PRO A 666 -27.95 -6.30 -28.14
CA PRO A 666 -29.28 -5.80 -27.81
C PRO A 666 -30.11 -6.76 -26.93
N LEU A 667 -29.55 -7.24 -25.82
CA LEU A 667 -30.16 -8.16 -24.85
C LEU A 667 -29.97 -7.65 -23.42
N ILE A 668 -30.99 -7.82 -22.57
CA ILE A 668 -30.90 -7.71 -21.10
C ILE A 668 -31.60 -8.94 -20.47
N PRO A 669 -30.87 -9.97 -20.01
CA PRO A 669 -31.43 -11.01 -19.16
C PRO A 669 -31.78 -10.46 -17.77
N VAL A 670 -32.88 -10.93 -17.20
CA VAL A 670 -33.33 -10.58 -15.84
C VAL A 670 -33.36 -11.85 -14.99
N MET A 671 -32.68 -11.83 -13.84
CA MET A 671 -32.59 -12.92 -12.88
C MET A 671 -33.51 -12.68 -11.68
N ASP A 672 -34.30 -13.68 -11.30
CA ASP A 672 -34.92 -13.76 -9.97
C ASP A 672 -33.86 -14.26 -8.97
N ALA A 673 -33.42 -13.36 -8.08
CA ALA A 673 -32.28 -13.63 -7.18
C ALA A 673 -32.58 -14.72 -6.13
N HIS A 674 -33.86 -14.96 -5.82
CA HIS A 674 -34.27 -15.99 -4.87
C HIS A 674 -34.23 -17.38 -5.53
N LYS A 675 -34.56 -17.45 -6.82
CA LYS A 675 -34.52 -18.70 -7.59
C LYS A 675 -33.15 -19.01 -8.17
N GLN A 676 -32.31 -17.97 -8.38
CA GLN A 676 -31.09 -18.04 -9.17
C GLN A 676 -31.39 -18.52 -10.61
N GLU A 677 -32.46 -17.99 -11.20
CA GLU A 677 -32.96 -18.33 -12.54
C GLU A 677 -33.14 -17.09 -13.41
N ILE A 678 -32.76 -17.16 -14.70
CA ILE A 678 -33.15 -16.16 -15.70
C ILE A 678 -34.65 -16.30 -16.02
N VAL A 679 -35.46 -15.37 -15.49
CA VAL A 679 -36.91 -15.40 -15.67
C VAL A 679 -37.31 -14.93 -17.07
N ARG A 680 -36.72 -13.83 -17.56
CA ARG A 680 -36.95 -13.26 -18.91
C ARG A 680 -35.67 -12.71 -19.54
N ILE A 681 -35.76 -12.38 -20.83
CA ILE A 681 -34.71 -11.69 -21.59
C ILE A 681 -35.37 -10.60 -22.42
N ASP A 682 -35.12 -9.36 -22.03
CA ASP A 682 -35.61 -8.16 -22.70
C ASP A 682 -34.74 -7.93 -23.95
N ARG A 683 -35.35 -7.97 -25.15
CA ARG A 683 -34.67 -7.74 -26.45
C ARG A 683 -34.85 -6.28 -26.85
N LEU A 684 -33.74 -5.57 -26.99
CA LEU A 684 -33.67 -4.10 -27.06
C LEU A 684 -33.94 -3.55 -28.46
N ALA A 685 -34.40 -2.29 -28.53
CA ALA A 685 -34.48 -1.54 -29.78
C ALA A 685 -33.12 -0.91 -30.13
N THR A 686 -32.64 -1.09 -31.36
CA THR A 686 -31.38 -0.53 -31.89
C THR A 686 -31.59 0.64 -32.85
N GLY A 687 -32.83 0.90 -33.24
CA GLY A 687 -33.22 2.08 -34.02
C GLY A 687 -33.00 3.41 -33.28
N GLY A 688 -33.01 4.50 -34.05
CA GLY A 688 -32.76 5.87 -33.61
C GLY A 688 -33.89 6.84 -33.99
N LYS A 689 -33.52 8.04 -34.44
CA LYS A 689 -34.47 9.11 -34.84
C LYS A 689 -35.38 8.63 -35.98
N GLY A 690 -36.67 8.50 -35.68
CA GLY A 690 -37.71 8.12 -36.63
C GLY A 690 -38.22 6.68 -36.48
N ASP A 691 -37.53 5.85 -35.69
CA ASP A 691 -37.90 4.46 -35.41
C ASP A 691 -38.74 4.36 -34.12
N GLY A 692 -39.54 3.29 -33.98
CA GLY A 692 -40.40 3.07 -32.82
C GLY A 692 -39.67 2.66 -31.54
N LEU A 693 -40.24 2.98 -30.37
CA LEU A 693 -39.61 2.72 -29.05
C LEU A 693 -39.27 1.24 -28.80
N THR A 694 -40.04 0.32 -29.37
CA THR A 694 -39.88 -1.14 -29.25
C THR A 694 -39.52 -1.81 -30.58
N GLU A 695 -39.13 -1.02 -31.60
CA GLU A 695 -38.87 -1.51 -32.94
C GLU A 695 -37.50 -2.22 -33.03
N LYS A 696 -37.48 -3.37 -33.68
CA LYS A 696 -36.31 -4.25 -33.77
C LYS A 696 -35.80 -4.29 -35.20
N THR A 697 -34.92 -3.35 -35.48
CA THR A 697 -34.25 -3.12 -36.77
C THR A 697 -32.88 -3.80 -36.86
N ASN A 698 -32.44 -4.47 -35.78
CA ASN A 698 -31.14 -5.11 -35.65
C ASN A 698 -30.91 -6.26 -36.65
N SER A 699 -29.69 -6.34 -37.19
CA SER A 699 -29.20 -7.50 -37.94
C SER A 699 -28.81 -8.65 -36.99
N PRO A 700 -28.86 -9.93 -37.40
CA PRO A 700 -28.17 -11.02 -36.71
C PRO A 700 -26.65 -10.79 -36.63
N ASN A 701 -26.06 -10.13 -37.63
CA ASN A 701 -24.65 -9.75 -37.64
C ASN A 701 -24.42 -8.43 -36.87
N ILE A 702 -24.82 -8.39 -35.60
CA ILE A 702 -25.00 -7.13 -34.85
C ILE A 702 -23.70 -6.40 -34.46
N VAL A 703 -22.54 -7.03 -34.70
CA VAL A 703 -21.20 -6.47 -34.44
C VAL A 703 -20.41 -6.13 -35.70
N ASP A 704 -20.91 -6.46 -36.91
CA ASP A 704 -20.19 -6.22 -38.17
C ASP A 704 -20.01 -4.71 -38.48
N HIS A 705 -20.84 -3.85 -37.90
CA HIS A 705 -20.73 -2.39 -38.01
C HIS A 705 -20.12 -1.71 -36.78
N CYS A 706 -19.69 -2.47 -35.77
CA CYS A 706 -18.96 -1.96 -34.61
C CYS A 706 -17.46 -1.78 -34.94
N ALA A 707 -16.77 -0.93 -34.18
CA ALA A 707 -15.33 -0.71 -34.33
C ALA A 707 -14.59 -0.86 -32.99
N THR A 708 -13.41 -1.48 -33.00
CA THR A 708 -12.51 -1.51 -31.82
C THR A 708 -12.12 -0.09 -31.41
N SER A 709 -11.99 0.14 -30.10
CA SER A 709 -11.67 1.46 -29.54
C SER A 709 -10.96 1.29 -28.20
N GLU A 710 -9.66 1.07 -28.25
CA GLU A 710 -8.87 0.66 -27.09
C GLU A 710 -8.32 1.85 -26.29
N TYR A 711 -8.32 1.73 -24.96
CA TYR A 711 -7.68 2.69 -24.04
C TYR A 711 -6.35 2.18 -23.46
N VAL A 712 -6.11 0.86 -23.47
CA VAL A 712 -4.94 0.23 -22.85
C VAL A 712 -3.65 0.60 -23.61
N PRO A 713 -2.58 1.08 -22.93
CA PRO A 713 -1.39 1.63 -23.58
C PRO A 713 -0.70 0.73 -24.62
N GLU A 714 -0.75 -0.59 -24.45
CA GLU A 714 -0.16 -1.58 -25.37
C GLU A 714 -0.97 -1.76 -26.66
N LEU A 715 -2.26 -1.43 -26.65
CA LEU A 715 -3.18 -1.59 -27.78
C LEU A 715 -3.34 -0.30 -28.61
N LEU A 716 -2.88 0.85 -28.10
CA LEU A 716 -3.02 2.15 -28.77
C LEU A 716 -2.25 2.20 -30.11
N PRO A 717 -2.91 2.57 -31.24
CA PRO A 717 -2.24 2.78 -32.53
C PRO A 717 -1.13 3.84 -32.44
N GLY A 718 0.13 3.42 -32.58
CA GLY A 718 1.32 4.28 -32.42
C GLY A 718 1.82 4.45 -30.97
N GLY A 719 1.08 3.94 -29.99
CA GLY A 719 1.44 3.95 -28.57
C GLY A 719 1.40 5.33 -27.89
N THR A 720 1.84 5.38 -26.64
CA THR A 720 1.79 6.59 -25.80
C THR A 720 2.73 7.71 -26.25
N ARG A 721 2.39 8.96 -25.93
CA ARG A 721 3.23 10.16 -26.16
C ARG A 721 4.63 10.03 -25.53
N LYS A 722 5.66 10.59 -26.18
CA LYS A 722 7.08 10.42 -25.80
C LYS A 722 7.80 11.72 -25.38
N ASP A 723 7.08 12.83 -25.34
CA ASP A 723 7.56 14.19 -25.06
C ASP A 723 7.28 14.66 -23.62
N LEU A 724 6.40 13.96 -22.89
CA LEU A 724 6.11 14.21 -21.48
C LEU A 724 7.37 14.03 -20.62
N LYS A 725 7.65 15.05 -19.78
CA LYS A 725 8.76 15.05 -18.82
C LYS A 725 8.22 14.78 -17.41
N PRO A 726 8.94 14.05 -16.54
CA PRO A 726 8.49 13.80 -15.17
C PRO A 726 8.25 15.09 -14.38
N LEU A 727 7.15 15.12 -13.62
CA LEU A 727 6.82 16.15 -12.65
C LEU A 727 6.76 15.49 -11.27
N ASN A 728 7.78 15.72 -10.46
CA ASN A 728 7.95 15.04 -9.17
C ASN A 728 7.51 15.96 -8.02
N VAL A 729 6.53 15.52 -7.23
CA VAL A 729 6.15 16.17 -5.96
C VAL A 729 6.96 15.51 -4.84
N GLN A 730 7.65 16.31 -4.02
CA GLN A 730 8.53 15.82 -2.96
C GLN A 730 8.40 16.67 -1.70
N GLN A 731 8.54 16.03 -0.54
CA GLN A 731 8.62 16.68 0.77
C GLN A 731 9.83 16.13 1.54
N PRO A 732 11.02 16.75 1.40
CA PRO A 732 12.27 16.22 1.96
C PRO A 732 12.23 16.04 3.48
N ASP A 733 11.55 16.94 4.19
CA ASP A 733 11.40 16.94 5.65
C ASP A 733 10.13 16.22 6.14
N GLY A 734 9.42 15.51 5.24
CA GLY A 734 8.16 14.81 5.52
C GLY A 734 6.89 15.66 5.40
N PRO A 735 5.72 15.09 5.74
CA PRO A 735 4.44 15.78 5.71
C PRO A 735 4.32 16.79 6.87
N SER A 736 3.54 17.86 6.66
CA SER A 736 3.20 18.86 7.67
C SER A 736 1.92 18.53 8.46
N PHE A 737 1.34 17.35 8.22
CA PHE A 737 0.24 16.78 9.01
C PHE A 737 0.77 15.72 9.98
N LYS A 738 0.05 15.52 11.09
CA LYS A 738 0.26 14.40 12.03
C LYS A 738 -0.95 13.49 12.04
N ILE A 739 -0.72 12.24 12.46
CA ILE A 739 -1.75 11.25 12.74
C ILE A 739 -1.52 10.68 14.13
N THR A 740 -2.58 10.60 14.93
CA THR A 740 -2.64 9.87 16.21
C THR A 740 -3.89 8.98 16.24
N ASP A 741 -3.95 8.00 17.14
CA ASP A 741 -5.05 7.01 17.29
C ASP A 741 -5.54 6.34 15.99
N GLU A 742 -4.65 6.23 15.00
CA GLU A 742 -4.89 5.82 13.62
C GLU A 742 -5.89 6.68 12.81
N SER A 743 -6.72 7.52 13.44
CA SER A 743 -7.80 8.30 12.80
C SER A 743 -7.71 9.82 12.95
N LEU A 744 -7.08 10.34 14.01
CA LEU A 744 -7.03 11.77 14.32
C LEU A 744 -5.96 12.47 13.46
N VAL A 745 -6.39 13.44 12.66
CA VAL A 745 -5.55 14.25 11.77
C VAL A 745 -5.37 15.64 12.36
N GLU A 746 -4.11 16.10 12.47
CA GLU A 746 -3.76 17.49 12.81
C GLU A 746 -2.93 18.13 11.69
N TRP A 747 -3.34 19.30 11.18
CA TRP A 747 -2.61 20.01 10.12
C TRP A 747 -2.99 21.49 10.06
N GLN A 748 -2.00 22.40 10.10
CA GLN A 748 -2.19 23.85 9.85
C GLN A 748 -3.42 24.45 10.57
N LYS A 749 -3.51 24.23 11.89
CA LYS A 749 -4.62 24.59 12.79
C LYS A 749 -5.91 23.75 12.68
N TRP A 750 -6.08 22.94 11.64
CA TRP A 750 -7.17 21.96 11.57
C TRP A 750 -6.91 20.75 12.50
N ARG A 751 -8.00 20.23 13.08
CA ARG A 751 -8.08 18.94 13.77
C ARG A 751 -9.39 18.24 13.37
N PHE A 752 -9.35 16.98 12.96
CA PHE A 752 -10.53 16.17 12.65
C PHE A 752 -10.21 14.67 12.65
N ARG A 753 -11.24 13.82 12.68
CA ARG A 753 -11.11 12.36 12.62
C ARG A 753 -11.57 11.82 11.25
N VAL A 754 -10.80 10.92 10.65
CA VAL A 754 -11.19 10.21 9.42
C VAL A 754 -11.81 8.86 9.81
N GLY A 755 -13.09 8.67 9.47
CA GLY A 755 -13.80 7.40 9.55
C GLY A 755 -14.08 6.82 8.16
N PHE A 756 -14.56 5.59 8.11
CA PHE A 756 -14.99 4.93 6.87
C PHE A 756 -16.20 4.02 7.14
N ASN A 757 -17.14 3.94 6.20
CA ASN A 757 -18.21 2.92 6.25
C ASN A 757 -18.59 2.37 4.86
N PRO A 758 -19.17 1.15 4.78
CA PRO A 758 -19.53 0.49 3.52
C PRO A 758 -20.42 1.28 2.55
N ARG A 759 -21.26 2.21 3.05
CA ARG A 759 -22.17 3.00 2.21
C ARG A 759 -21.57 4.31 1.73
N GLU A 760 -20.97 5.09 2.62
CA GLU A 760 -20.52 6.46 2.35
C GLU A 760 -19.05 6.57 1.92
N GLY A 761 -18.27 5.49 2.07
CA GLY A 761 -16.82 5.56 1.93
C GLY A 761 -16.21 6.38 3.08
N ALA A 762 -15.37 7.37 2.75
CA ALA A 762 -14.73 8.21 3.78
C ALA A 762 -15.71 9.22 4.42
N VAL A 763 -15.64 9.34 5.75
CA VAL A 763 -16.43 10.30 6.54
C VAL A 763 -15.49 11.12 7.41
N ILE A 764 -15.73 12.43 7.51
CA ILE A 764 -14.98 13.32 8.40
C ILE A 764 -15.82 13.62 9.64
N HIS A 765 -15.25 13.46 10.83
CA HIS A 765 -15.89 13.77 12.11
C HIS A 765 -15.10 14.82 12.90
N ASP A 766 -15.78 15.51 13.82
CA ASP A 766 -15.19 16.36 14.85
C ASP A 766 -14.25 17.47 14.31
N LEU A 767 -14.66 18.14 13.23
CA LEU A 767 -13.84 19.11 12.50
C LEU A 767 -13.75 20.46 13.24
N HIS A 768 -12.52 20.78 13.66
CA HIS A 768 -12.15 22.00 14.36
C HIS A 768 -11.05 22.78 13.62
N TYR A 769 -11.03 24.10 13.77
CA TYR A 769 -9.92 24.97 13.36
C TYR A 769 -9.51 25.86 14.53
N GLU A 770 -8.23 25.86 14.90
CA GLU A 770 -7.66 26.68 15.99
C GLU A 770 -8.42 26.46 17.33
N GLY A 771 -8.81 25.20 17.59
CA GLY A 771 -9.57 24.79 18.78
C GLY A 771 -11.07 25.15 18.75
N ARG A 772 -11.57 25.77 17.67
CA ARG A 772 -12.97 26.16 17.51
C ARG A 772 -13.71 25.20 16.58
N SER A 773 -14.94 24.85 16.95
CA SER A 773 -15.73 23.84 16.25
C SER A 773 -16.33 24.39 14.95
N VAL A 774 -16.34 23.55 13.90
CA VAL A 774 -16.79 23.91 12.55
C VAL A 774 -17.87 22.94 12.06
N LEU A 775 -17.55 21.65 11.92
CA LEU A 775 -18.51 20.60 11.54
C LEU A 775 -18.42 19.42 12.52
N TYR A 776 -19.55 18.84 12.88
CA TYR A 776 -19.62 17.59 13.64
C TYR A 776 -19.38 16.37 12.73
N ARG A 777 -19.97 16.35 11.52
CA ARG A 777 -19.84 15.27 10.53
C ARG A 777 -19.94 15.81 9.11
N LEU A 778 -19.18 15.23 8.18
CA LEU A 778 -19.23 15.54 6.75
C LEU A 778 -19.04 14.26 5.92
N SER A 779 -19.94 14.01 4.98
CA SER A 779 -19.89 12.87 4.05
C SER A 779 -20.54 13.18 2.70
N ILE A 780 -20.32 12.29 1.73
CA ILE A 780 -21.26 12.11 0.60
C ILE A 780 -22.29 11.07 1.06
N SER A 781 -23.57 11.41 0.91
CA SER A 781 -24.70 10.71 1.52
C SER A 781 -25.44 9.81 0.53
N GLU A 782 -25.57 10.25 -0.71
CA GLU A 782 -26.19 9.49 -1.80
C GLU A 782 -25.71 10.03 -3.16
N MET A 783 -25.79 9.17 -4.17
CA MET A 783 -25.67 9.53 -5.59
C MET A 783 -26.77 8.80 -6.37
N THR A 784 -27.37 9.44 -7.37
CA THR A 784 -28.23 8.73 -8.33
C THR A 784 -27.86 9.06 -9.78
N VAL A 785 -27.90 8.04 -10.64
CA VAL A 785 -27.52 8.14 -12.06
C VAL A 785 -28.69 7.76 -12.98
N PRO A 786 -29.72 8.64 -13.15
CA PRO A 786 -30.86 8.39 -14.01
C PRO A 786 -30.52 8.56 -15.50
N TYR A 787 -30.85 7.54 -16.30
CA TYR A 787 -30.74 7.56 -17.76
C TYR A 787 -32.04 8.02 -18.42
N ALA A 788 -31.90 8.78 -19.52
CA ALA A 788 -32.98 9.47 -20.23
C ALA A 788 -33.38 8.81 -21.57
N ASP A 789 -33.11 7.51 -21.75
CA ASP A 789 -33.55 6.75 -22.92
C ASP A 789 -34.94 6.16 -22.66
N ALA A 790 -35.91 6.56 -23.48
CA ALA A 790 -37.32 6.19 -23.33
C ALA A 790 -37.66 4.81 -23.94
N ARG A 791 -36.70 4.15 -24.60
CA ARG A 791 -36.89 2.81 -25.17
C ARG A 791 -36.81 1.76 -24.05
N PRO A 792 -37.80 0.86 -23.89
CA PRO A 792 -37.76 -0.09 -22.78
C PRO A 792 -36.66 -1.16 -22.98
N PRO A 793 -36.01 -1.62 -21.89
CA PRO A 793 -36.30 -1.29 -20.49
C PRO A 793 -35.39 -0.20 -19.91
N PHE A 794 -34.83 0.70 -20.73
CA PHE A 794 -33.80 1.65 -20.26
C PHE A 794 -34.29 2.65 -19.21
N GLN A 795 -35.61 2.83 -19.03
CA GLN A 795 -36.16 3.58 -17.90
C GLN A 795 -35.74 3.00 -16.53
N ARG A 796 -35.34 1.72 -16.48
CA ARG A 796 -34.79 1.06 -15.29
C ARG A 796 -33.33 1.43 -14.99
N LYS A 797 -32.57 2.02 -15.92
CA LYS A 797 -31.20 2.49 -15.65
C LYS A 797 -31.25 3.74 -14.78
N GLN A 798 -31.40 3.53 -13.48
CA GLN A 798 -31.22 4.52 -12.42
C GLN A 798 -30.65 3.80 -11.20
N ALA A 799 -29.32 3.81 -11.09
CA ALA A 799 -28.63 3.39 -9.87
C ALA A 799 -28.83 4.44 -8.76
N PHE A 800 -28.74 3.99 -7.52
CA PHE A 800 -28.42 4.81 -6.35
C PHE A 800 -27.11 4.28 -5.78
N ASP A 801 -25.97 4.75 -6.25
CA ASP A 801 -24.74 3.98 -6.12
C ASP A 801 -24.25 3.80 -4.68
N PHE A 802 -24.63 4.71 -3.77
CA PHE A 802 -24.34 4.56 -2.35
C PHE A 802 -25.35 3.61 -1.69
N GLY A 803 -26.65 3.77 -1.96
CA GLY A 803 -27.71 2.94 -1.35
C GLY A 803 -27.93 1.54 -1.95
N ASP A 804 -27.77 1.39 -3.26
CA ASP A 804 -27.90 0.14 -4.01
C ASP A 804 -26.60 -0.66 -3.91
N GLY A 805 -25.46 -0.01 -4.17
CA GLY A 805 -24.13 -0.64 -4.29
C GLY A 805 -23.33 -0.74 -2.98
N GLY A 806 -23.51 0.22 -2.06
CA GLY A 806 -22.58 0.46 -0.97
C GLY A 806 -21.26 0.99 -1.51
N ALA A 807 -21.18 2.31 -1.75
CA ALA A 807 -20.05 2.91 -2.45
C ALA A 807 -18.69 2.67 -1.76
N GLY A 808 -18.66 2.53 -0.43
CA GLY A 808 -17.47 2.15 0.32
C GLY A 808 -17.01 0.70 0.09
N ASN A 809 -17.92 -0.23 -0.24
CA ASN A 809 -17.55 -1.59 -0.67
C ASN A 809 -16.91 -1.60 -2.08
N CYS A 810 -17.15 -0.54 -2.86
CA CYS A 810 -16.62 -0.34 -4.21
C CYS A 810 -15.35 0.53 -4.23
N ALA A 811 -14.73 0.79 -3.07
CA ALA A 811 -13.55 1.64 -2.96
C ALA A 811 -12.28 0.94 -3.48
N ASN A 812 -11.50 1.66 -4.27
CA ASN A 812 -10.31 1.12 -4.92
C ASN A 812 -9.13 1.06 -3.93
N ASN A 813 -8.28 0.04 -4.06
CA ASN A 813 -7.01 -0.07 -3.32
C ASN A 813 -5.97 0.88 -3.96
N LEU A 814 -5.85 2.08 -3.39
CA LEU A 814 -5.11 3.19 -4.01
C LEU A 814 -3.59 2.96 -4.02
N ALA A 815 -2.96 3.14 -5.18
CA ALA A 815 -1.54 2.87 -5.41
C ALA A 815 -0.67 4.14 -5.31
N LEU A 816 0.45 4.00 -4.59
CA LEU A 816 1.40 5.10 -4.36
C LEU A 816 2.03 5.59 -5.67
N GLY A 817 1.82 6.87 -5.98
CA GLY A 817 2.35 7.50 -7.20
C GLY A 817 1.50 7.27 -8.46
N CYS A 818 0.36 6.57 -8.35
CA CYS A 818 -0.65 6.49 -9.41
C CYS A 818 -1.85 7.37 -9.05
N ASP A 819 -2.66 6.97 -8.07
CA ASP A 819 -3.92 7.65 -7.71
C ASP A 819 -3.70 8.89 -6.84
N CYS A 820 -2.66 8.85 -5.99
CA CYS A 820 -2.27 9.93 -5.09
C CYS A 820 -0.75 10.18 -5.21
N LEU A 821 -0.37 11.42 -5.49
CA LEU A 821 1.00 11.81 -5.86
C LEU A 821 1.63 12.74 -4.80
N GLY A 822 2.77 12.35 -4.25
CA GLY A 822 3.49 13.09 -3.22
C GLY A 822 3.89 12.18 -2.06
N VAL A 823 3.78 12.68 -0.83
CA VAL A 823 3.98 11.88 0.39
C VAL A 823 2.60 11.58 0.99
N ILE A 824 2.22 10.30 1.00
CA ILE A 824 0.85 9.84 1.23
C ILE A 824 0.77 9.00 2.50
N LYS A 825 -0.23 9.23 3.36
CA LYS A 825 -0.72 8.30 4.37
C LYS A 825 -1.98 7.62 3.82
N TYR A 826 -2.07 6.31 3.95
CA TYR A 826 -3.29 5.56 3.61
C TYR A 826 -4.05 5.14 4.88
N PHE A 827 -5.37 5.12 4.80
CA PHE A 827 -6.23 4.44 5.77
C PHE A 827 -6.86 3.21 5.11
N ASP A 828 -7.01 2.16 5.91
CA ASP A 828 -7.59 0.88 5.51
C ASP A 828 -9.02 0.79 6.05
N ALA A 829 -9.82 -0.12 5.48
CA ALA A 829 -11.13 -0.48 5.99
C ALA A 829 -11.21 -1.97 6.35
N VAL A 830 -12.33 -2.38 6.94
CA VAL A 830 -12.67 -3.79 7.17
C VAL A 830 -13.93 -4.11 6.39
N VAL A 831 -13.88 -5.18 5.60
CA VAL A 831 -15.01 -5.69 4.80
C VAL A 831 -15.25 -7.16 5.09
N ILE A 832 -16.44 -7.66 4.74
CA ILE A 832 -16.85 -9.05 5.03
C ILE A 832 -16.53 -9.99 3.86
N GLY A 833 -15.79 -11.06 4.18
CA GLY A 833 -15.45 -12.13 3.25
C GLY A 833 -16.63 -13.05 2.92
N ARG A 834 -16.44 -13.91 1.91
CA ARG A 834 -17.47 -14.87 1.43
C ARG A 834 -17.90 -15.91 2.47
N ASP A 835 -17.13 -16.06 3.54
CA ASP A 835 -17.35 -16.93 4.71
C ASP A 835 -17.99 -16.19 5.91
N GLY A 836 -18.28 -14.89 5.77
CA GLY A 836 -18.81 -14.02 6.82
C GLY A 836 -17.75 -13.38 7.71
N LYS A 837 -16.45 -13.71 7.56
CA LYS A 837 -15.40 -13.21 8.45
C LYS A 837 -14.81 -11.88 8.00
N ALA A 838 -14.29 -11.13 8.97
CA ALA A 838 -13.69 -9.82 8.74
C ALA A 838 -12.35 -9.94 7.98
N THR A 839 -12.21 -9.15 6.92
CA THR A 839 -11.00 -9.07 6.08
C THR A 839 -10.56 -7.61 5.90
N PRO A 840 -9.25 -7.31 5.90
CA PRO A 840 -8.76 -5.96 5.67
C PRO A 840 -8.91 -5.56 4.20
N HIS A 841 -9.37 -4.34 3.97
CA HIS A 841 -9.38 -3.68 2.66
C HIS A 841 -8.35 -2.53 2.69
N PRO A 842 -7.11 -2.76 2.22
CA PRO A 842 -6.05 -1.77 2.34
C PRO A 842 -6.25 -0.58 1.40
N ASN A 843 -5.66 0.55 1.79
CA ASN A 843 -5.51 1.80 1.02
C ASN A 843 -6.81 2.42 0.44
N VAL A 844 -7.97 2.22 1.05
CA VAL A 844 -9.25 2.77 0.54
C VAL A 844 -9.36 4.29 0.61
N VAL A 845 -8.62 4.93 1.52
CA VAL A 845 -8.56 6.40 1.62
C VAL A 845 -7.10 6.84 1.61
N CYS A 846 -6.76 7.84 0.80
CA CYS A 846 -5.46 8.49 0.82
C CYS A 846 -5.55 9.89 1.45
N LEU A 847 -4.55 10.22 2.26
CA LEU A 847 -4.33 11.52 2.88
C LEU A 847 -2.98 12.05 2.43
N HIS A 848 -2.97 13.24 1.83
CA HIS A 848 -1.74 13.95 1.53
C HIS A 848 -1.98 15.46 1.58
N GLU A 849 -0.92 16.24 1.44
CA GLU A 849 -1.05 17.67 1.14
C GLU A 849 -0.56 17.99 -0.27
N GLN A 850 -1.09 19.08 -0.84
CA GLN A 850 -0.76 19.57 -2.17
C GLN A 850 -0.59 21.08 -2.19
N ASP A 851 -0.04 21.59 -3.28
CA ASP A 851 0.06 23.02 -3.54
C ASP A 851 -1.04 23.44 -4.53
N ASN A 852 -1.85 24.43 -4.16
CA ASN A 852 -2.89 25.03 -4.99
C ASN A 852 -2.56 26.50 -5.35
N GLY A 853 -1.29 26.80 -5.62
CA GLY A 853 -0.87 28.09 -6.16
C GLY A 853 -0.65 29.19 -5.12
N ILE A 854 -1.43 30.27 -5.20
CA ILE A 854 -1.26 31.49 -4.38
C ILE A 854 -2.43 31.60 -3.39
N GLY A 855 -2.13 31.62 -2.10
CA GLY A 855 -3.14 31.82 -1.05
C GLY A 855 -3.49 33.29 -0.89
N TRP A 856 -2.49 34.16 -0.82
CA TRP A 856 -2.69 35.61 -0.91
C TRP A 856 -1.44 36.35 -1.41
N LYS A 857 -1.64 37.54 -1.96
CA LYS A 857 -0.57 38.40 -2.49
C LYS A 857 -0.96 39.88 -2.39
N HIS A 858 0.01 40.73 -2.04
CA HIS A 858 -0.09 42.18 -2.19
C HIS A 858 1.22 42.77 -2.70
N THR A 859 1.14 43.81 -3.54
CA THR A 859 2.30 44.61 -3.96
C THR A 859 2.04 46.08 -3.63
N ASN A 860 2.84 46.65 -2.74
CA ASN A 860 2.77 48.08 -2.46
C ASN A 860 3.53 48.84 -3.56
N TRP A 861 2.79 49.39 -4.53
CA TRP A 861 3.36 50.11 -5.67
C TRP A 861 4.25 51.30 -5.28
N ARG A 862 4.05 51.88 -4.09
CA ARG A 862 4.86 53.02 -3.59
C ARG A 862 6.27 52.63 -3.17
N THR A 863 6.51 51.35 -2.90
CA THR A 863 7.82 50.81 -2.47
C THR A 863 8.34 49.69 -3.37
N GLY A 864 7.56 49.27 -4.36
CA GLY A 864 7.83 48.10 -5.20
C GLY A 864 7.74 46.75 -4.47
N ARG A 865 7.57 46.72 -3.13
CA ARG A 865 7.61 45.49 -2.34
C ARG A 865 6.35 44.65 -2.57
N ALA A 866 6.56 43.47 -3.14
CA ALA A 866 5.59 42.38 -3.11
C ALA A 866 5.74 41.54 -1.84
N VAL A 867 4.61 41.02 -1.34
CA VAL A 867 4.51 39.96 -0.34
C VAL A 867 3.53 38.93 -0.88
N VAL A 868 3.87 37.65 -0.80
CA VAL A 868 3.08 36.55 -1.38
C VAL A 868 3.25 35.28 -0.55
N THR A 869 2.14 34.61 -0.28
CA THR A 869 2.09 33.33 0.41
C THR A 869 1.39 32.30 -0.49
N ARG A 870 1.91 31.06 -0.51
CA ARG A 870 1.35 29.97 -1.32
C ARG A 870 0.14 29.34 -0.63
N MET A 871 -0.75 28.73 -1.42
CA MET A 871 -1.88 27.96 -0.89
C MET A 871 -1.46 26.50 -0.77
N ARG A 872 -1.41 25.96 0.44
CA ARG A 872 -1.37 24.51 0.65
C ARG A 872 -2.77 24.02 1.00
N GLU A 873 -3.08 22.83 0.53
CA GLU A 873 -4.32 22.11 0.85
C GLU A 873 -3.96 20.73 1.41
N LEU A 874 -4.69 20.29 2.43
CA LEU A 874 -4.73 18.89 2.84
C LEU A 874 -5.90 18.21 2.14
N VAL A 875 -5.69 17.03 1.58
CA VAL A 875 -6.66 16.27 0.79
C VAL A 875 -6.89 14.91 1.44
N VAL A 876 -8.14 14.63 1.80
CA VAL A 876 -8.64 13.28 2.12
C VAL A 876 -9.41 12.80 0.89
N GLN A 877 -8.95 11.75 0.21
CA GLN A 877 -9.55 11.27 -1.04
C GLN A 877 -9.81 9.76 -1.00
N PHE A 878 -10.96 9.34 -1.54
CA PHE A 878 -11.21 7.96 -1.95
C PHE A 878 -11.68 7.91 -3.40
N ILE A 879 -11.51 6.76 -4.06
CA ILE A 879 -11.97 6.51 -5.42
C ILE A 879 -12.82 5.24 -5.39
N ILE A 880 -13.93 5.23 -6.11
CA ILE A 880 -14.79 4.05 -6.26
C ILE A 880 -14.94 3.69 -7.74
N THR A 881 -14.96 2.40 -8.06
CA THR A 881 -15.29 1.86 -9.39
C THR A 881 -16.66 1.15 -9.34
N LEU A 882 -17.57 1.56 -10.21
CA LEU A 882 -18.96 1.10 -10.28
C LEU A 882 -19.29 0.67 -11.71
N ALA A 883 -19.08 -0.61 -11.98
CA ALA A 883 -19.12 -1.23 -13.32
C ALA A 883 -18.26 -0.47 -14.34
N ASN A 884 -18.85 0.48 -15.04
CA ASN A 884 -18.20 1.27 -16.10
C ASN A 884 -17.65 2.64 -15.64
N TYR A 885 -18.05 3.17 -14.47
CA TYR A 885 -17.64 4.50 -14.00
C TYR A 885 -16.66 4.48 -12.82
N GLU A 886 -15.74 5.45 -12.82
CA GLU A 886 -14.92 5.84 -11.68
C GLU A 886 -15.39 7.18 -11.11
N TYR A 887 -15.49 7.27 -9.78
CA TYR A 887 -15.73 8.53 -9.09
C TYR A 887 -14.65 8.79 -8.05
N VAL A 888 -14.04 9.98 -8.12
CA VAL A 888 -13.08 10.48 -7.14
C VAL A 888 -13.79 11.43 -6.19
N PHE A 889 -13.85 11.08 -4.90
CA PHE A 889 -14.44 11.91 -3.86
C PHE A 889 -13.33 12.43 -2.94
N ALA A 890 -13.26 13.75 -2.76
CA ALA A 890 -12.22 14.38 -1.96
C ALA A 890 -12.74 15.50 -1.05
N PHE A 891 -12.36 15.46 0.22
CA PHE A 891 -12.51 16.57 1.17
C PHE A 891 -11.17 17.30 1.27
N LYS A 892 -11.15 18.59 0.95
CA LYS A 892 -9.96 19.44 0.99
C LYS A 892 -10.07 20.51 2.05
N PHE A 893 -8.99 20.74 2.78
CA PHE A 893 -8.88 21.74 3.84
C PHE A 893 -7.74 22.69 3.49
N ASP A 894 -7.96 24.01 3.58
CA ASP A 894 -6.92 25.00 3.31
C ASP A 894 -6.50 25.80 4.54
N GLN A 895 -5.34 26.44 4.44
CA GLN A 895 -4.74 27.19 5.54
C GLN A 895 -5.56 28.44 5.94
N ALA A 896 -6.50 28.90 5.10
CA ALA A 896 -7.38 30.04 5.37
C ALA A 896 -8.73 29.64 6.02
N GLY A 897 -8.86 28.38 6.45
CA GLY A 897 -10.09 27.86 7.05
C GLY A 897 -11.14 27.46 6.01
N GLY A 898 -10.80 27.37 4.72
CA GLY A 898 -11.71 26.88 3.69
C GLY A 898 -11.83 25.35 3.68
N ILE A 899 -13.03 24.86 3.36
CA ILE A 899 -13.33 23.45 3.11
C ILE A 899 -13.88 23.32 1.69
N VAL A 900 -13.37 22.38 0.90
CA VAL A 900 -13.91 22.03 -0.41
C VAL A 900 -14.34 20.58 -0.40
N ILE A 901 -15.60 20.34 -0.75
CA ILE A 901 -16.12 19.02 -1.09
C ILE A 901 -15.98 18.90 -2.60
N GLU A 902 -15.10 18.03 -3.09
CA GLU A 902 -14.86 17.82 -4.51
C GLU A 902 -15.34 16.43 -4.93
N THR A 903 -15.97 16.38 -6.10
CA THR A 903 -16.32 15.13 -6.78
C THR A 903 -15.81 15.21 -8.20
N ARG A 904 -15.23 14.12 -8.71
CA ARG A 904 -14.84 14.00 -10.11
C ARG A 904 -15.44 12.73 -10.70
N ALA A 905 -16.03 12.84 -11.89
CA ALA A 905 -16.49 11.69 -12.67
C ALA A 905 -15.50 11.41 -13.80
N THR A 906 -15.21 10.13 -14.05
CA THR A 906 -14.31 9.62 -15.10
C THR A 906 -14.67 8.15 -15.40
N GLY A 907 -13.96 7.50 -16.32
CA GLY A 907 -14.20 6.09 -16.66
C GLY A 907 -14.90 5.92 -18.01
N ILE A 908 -15.50 4.77 -18.27
CA ILE A 908 -16.13 4.46 -19.56
C ILE A 908 -17.60 4.87 -19.52
N VAL A 909 -18.14 5.51 -20.56
CA VAL A 909 -19.57 5.82 -20.61
C VAL A 909 -20.40 4.56 -20.90
N SER A 910 -21.48 4.34 -20.14
CA SER A 910 -22.38 3.18 -20.37
C SER A 910 -23.09 3.32 -21.73
N VAL A 911 -22.85 2.37 -22.64
CA VAL A 911 -23.38 2.36 -24.01
C VAL A 911 -24.39 1.24 -24.26
N VAL A 912 -25.19 1.40 -25.31
CA VAL A 912 -26.11 0.39 -25.86
C VAL A 912 -25.93 0.31 -27.38
N ASN A 913 -26.42 -0.76 -28.02
CA ASN A 913 -26.29 -0.91 -29.47
C ASN A 913 -27.16 0.10 -30.25
N ILE A 914 -26.64 0.59 -31.36
CA ILE A 914 -27.37 1.38 -32.35
C ILE A 914 -27.02 0.91 -33.78
N ASP A 915 -28.01 0.85 -34.67
CA ASP A 915 -27.79 0.39 -36.05
C ASP A 915 -26.89 1.34 -36.86
N ALA A 916 -26.19 0.78 -37.85
CA ALA A 916 -25.27 1.50 -38.73
C ALA A 916 -25.91 2.76 -39.36
N GLY A 917 -25.26 3.92 -39.16
CA GLY A 917 -25.66 5.20 -39.75
C GLY A 917 -26.87 5.89 -39.11
N LYS A 918 -27.53 5.29 -38.10
CA LYS A 918 -28.57 5.96 -37.32
C LYS A 918 -27.98 7.05 -36.41
N GLN A 919 -28.84 7.96 -35.97
CA GLN A 919 -28.57 8.91 -34.88
C GLN A 919 -29.63 8.73 -33.80
N SER A 920 -29.32 8.99 -32.53
CA SER A 920 -30.31 8.94 -31.44
C SER A 920 -30.83 10.33 -31.04
N ALA A 921 -32.01 10.37 -30.41
CA ALA A 921 -32.49 11.51 -29.64
C ALA A 921 -32.20 11.36 -28.12
N TYR A 922 -31.84 10.14 -27.70
CA TYR A 922 -31.67 9.74 -26.30
C TYR A 922 -30.22 9.72 -25.83
N GLY A 923 -29.29 10.19 -26.67
CA GLY A 923 -27.85 10.00 -26.50
C GLY A 923 -27.08 10.32 -27.77
N ASN A 924 -25.77 10.09 -27.73
CA ASN A 924 -24.86 10.34 -28.84
C ASN A 924 -24.14 9.05 -29.28
N VAL A 925 -23.83 8.95 -30.56
CA VAL A 925 -23.06 7.81 -31.11
C VAL A 925 -21.58 8.15 -30.95
N VAL A 926 -20.93 7.53 -29.96
CA VAL A 926 -19.54 7.84 -29.58
C VAL A 926 -18.52 7.00 -30.36
N ASN A 927 -18.95 5.83 -30.84
CA ASN A 927 -18.19 4.89 -31.65
C ASN A 927 -19.18 4.13 -32.55
N PRO A 928 -18.79 3.63 -33.75
CA PRO A 928 -19.66 2.79 -34.57
C PRO A 928 -20.27 1.65 -33.75
N GLY A 929 -21.59 1.50 -33.83
CA GLY A 929 -22.37 0.54 -33.05
C GLY A 929 -22.68 0.90 -31.60
N ALA A 930 -22.01 1.90 -31.01
CA ALA A 930 -22.14 2.26 -29.59
C ALA A 930 -22.81 3.63 -29.38
N LEU A 931 -24.03 3.61 -28.83
CA LEU A 931 -24.78 4.78 -28.39
C LEU A 931 -24.56 5.00 -26.88
N ALA A 932 -23.87 6.07 -26.51
CA ALA A 932 -23.81 6.55 -25.13
C ALA A 932 -25.09 7.32 -24.83
N GLN A 933 -25.88 6.80 -23.90
CA GLN A 933 -27.19 7.35 -23.53
C GLN A 933 -27.03 8.61 -22.67
N ASN A 934 -27.89 9.61 -22.86
CA ASN A 934 -27.97 10.79 -22.00
C ASN A 934 -28.38 10.38 -20.58
N HIS A 935 -27.76 10.98 -19.57
CA HIS A 935 -28.00 10.68 -18.16
C HIS A 935 -27.61 11.86 -17.28
N GLN A 936 -27.98 11.82 -15.99
CA GLN A 936 -27.45 12.75 -14.99
C GLN A 936 -26.61 11.99 -13.97
N HIS A 937 -25.68 12.69 -13.30
CA HIS A 937 -24.98 12.22 -12.10
C HIS A 937 -25.30 13.22 -10.99
N ILE A 938 -26.16 12.85 -10.04
CA ILE A 938 -26.65 13.79 -9.01
C ILE A 938 -26.17 13.31 -7.64
N PHE A 939 -25.27 14.08 -7.04
CA PHE A 939 -24.63 13.81 -5.76
C PHE A 939 -25.31 14.62 -4.65
N CYS A 940 -25.34 14.08 -3.42
CA CYS A 940 -25.77 14.80 -2.23
C CYS A 940 -24.71 14.72 -1.12
N ALA A 941 -24.14 15.85 -0.73
CA ALA A 941 -23.24 15.94 0.43
C ALA A 941 -24.03 16.27 1.72
N ARG A 942 -23.85 15.49 2.79
CA ARG A 942 -24.45 15.74 4.11
C ARG A 942 -23.45 16.51 4.98
N ILE A 943 -23.82 17.74 5.34
CA ILE A 943 -23.04 18.67 6.13
C ILE A 943 -23.72 18.82 7.48
N ASP A 944 -23.08 18.33 8.54
CA ASP A 944 -23.58 18.40 9.91
C ASP A 944 -22.75 19.45 10.69
N PRO A 945 -23.21 20.71 10.77
CA PRO A 945 -22.45 21.81 11.35
C PRO A 945 -22.36 21.80 12.88
N ALA A 946 -21.31 22.44 13.37
CA ALA A 946 -21.07 22.70 14.78
C ALA A 946 -20.41 24.08 14.98
N ILE A 947 -20.84 25.09 14.22
CA ILE A 947 -20.15 26.40 14.12
C ILE A 947 -20.06 27.05 15.51
N ASP A 948 -18.88 27.09 16.12
CA ASP A 948 -18.69 27.53 17.53
C ASP A 948 -19.65 26.83 18.53
N GLY A 949 -20.09 25.61 18.21
CA GLY A 949 -21.07 24.80 18.96
C GLY A 949 -22.34 24.45 18.17
N HIS A 950 -23.10 23.47 18.68
CA HIS A 950 -24.20 22.79 17.96
C HIS A 950 -25.56 23.51 17.94
N LYS A 951 -25.59 24.83 18.18
CA LYS A 951 -26.81 25.64 18.04
C LYS A 951 -26.61 26.62 16.91
N ASN A 952 -27.10 26.26 15.74
CA ASN A 952 -26.89 27.02 14.51
C ASN A 952 -28.22 27.38 13.86
N THR A 953 -28.18 28.39 12.99
CA THR A 953 -29.28 28.77 12.10
C THR A 953 -28.73 28.83 10.68
N VAL A 954 -29.49 28.36 9.70
CA VAL A 954 -29.15 28.59 8.28
C VAL A 954 -29.84 29.86 7.80
N ILE A 955 -29.08 30.78 7.21
CA ILE A 955 -29.57 32.03 6.63
C ILE A 955 -29.33 31.99 5.13
N GLN A 956 -30.40 32.18 4.34
CA GLN A 956 -30.29 32.49 2.92
C GLN A 956 -29.91 33.97 2.77
N GLU A 957 -28.79 34.26 2.13
CA GLU A 957 -28.32 35.62 1.82
C GLU A 957 -28.34 35.87 0.32
N GLU A 958 -28.86 37.02 -0.11
CA GLU A 958 -29.02 37.41 -1.52
C GLU A 958 -28.66 38.88 -1.74
N SER A 959 -28.08 39.20 -2.91
CA SER A 959 -27.81 40.56 -3.36
C SER A 959 -28.86 41.00 -4.38
N HIS A 960 -29.58 42.08 -4.11
CA HIS A 960 -30.64 42.63 -4.96
C HIS A 960 -30.33 44.07 -5.39
N ALA A 961 -30.54 44.40 -6.66
CA ALA A 961 -30.39 45.76 -7.16
C ALA A 961 -31.52 46.66 -6.64
N VAL A 962 -31.18 47.84 -6.10
CA VAL A 962 -32.18 48.80 -5.60
C VAL A 962 -32.48 49.84 -6.69
N PRO A 963 -33.75 50.18 -6.98
CA PRO A 963 -34.09 51.23 -7.93
C PRO A 963 -33.42 52.58 -7.61
N MET A 964 -33.18 53.39 -8.64
CA MET A 964 -32.65 54.75 -8.47
C MET A 964 -33.68 55.62 -7.74
N ASN A 965 -33.26 56.33 -6.70
CA ASN A 965 -34.11 57.18 -5.87
C ASN A 965 -33.34 58.46 -5.47
N PRO A 966 -33.89 59.68 -5.65
CA PRO A 966 -33.15 60.93 -5.41
C PRO A 966 -32.61 61.11 -3.98
N GLN A 967 -33.18 60.43 -2.99
CA GLN A 967 -32.80 60.53 -1.58
C GLN A 967 -31.92 59.36 -1.12
N THR A 968 -32.24 58.12 -1.51
CA THR A 968 -31.56 56.90 -0.98
C THR A 968 -30.61 56.21 -1.96
N ASN A 969 -30.78 56.42 -3.27
CA ASN A 969 -29.93 55.84 -4.31
C ASN A 969 -29.83 56.75 -5.55
N PRO A 970 -29.32 57.99 -5.43
CA PRO A 970 -29.44 59.03 -6.46
C PRO A 970 -28.59 58.76 -7.72
N ARG A 971 -27.78 57.70 -7.73
CA ARG A 971 -26.92 57.28 -8.84
C ARG A 971 -27.13 55.83 -9.27
N GLY A 972 -28.12 55.13 -8.71
CA GLY A 972 -28.48 53.75 -9.09
C GLY A 972 -27.48 52.67 -8.69
N ASN A 973 -26.41 53.02 -7.94
CA ASN A 973 -25.29 52.11 -7.64
C ASN A 973 -25.44 51.33 -6.32
N PHE A 974 -26.48 51.57 -5.53
CA PHE A 974 -26.77 50.81 -4.32
C PHE A 974 -27.43 49.47 -4.67
N TYR A 975 -26.92 48.40 -4.07
CA TYR A 975 -27.57 47.10 -3.99
C TYR A 975 -27.78 46.76 -2.51
N GLU A 976 -28.90 46.10 -2.20
CA GLU A 976 -29.21 45.66 -0.85
C GLU A 976 -28.84 44.18 -0.67
N VAL A 977 -28.44 43.81 0.54
CA VAL A 977 -28.22 42.42 0.92
C VAL A 977 -29.40 41.98 1.77
N ARG A 978 -30.21 41.06 1.26
CA ARG A 978 -31.34 40.46 1.98
C ARG A 978 -30.86 39.22 2.71
N GLN A 979 -31.29 39.05 3.96
CA GLN A 979 -31.00 37.86 4.77
C GLN A 979 -32.32 37.29 5.29
N THR A 980 -32.56 36.01 5.00
CA THR A 980 -33.76 35.27 5.42
C THR A 980 -33.35 34.06 6.24
N PRO A 981 -33.55 34.05 7.57
CA PRO A 981 -33.36 32.86 8.39
C PRO A 981 -34.33 31.74 7.98
N ILE A 982 -33.81 30.54 7.81
CA ILE A 982 -34.58 29.31 7.68
C ILE A 982 -34.90 28.86 9.10
N THR A 983 -36.16 28.98 9.51
CA THR A 983 -36.60 28.71 10.89
C THR A 983 -37.30 27.35 11.07
N LYS A 984 -37.74 26.75 9.96
CA LYS A 984 -38.26 25.38 9.87
C LYS A 984 -37.52 24.60 8.80
N SER A 985 -37.53 23.28 8.92
CA SER A 985 -36.96 22.37 7.93
C SER A 985 -37.57 22.67 6.55
N ALA A 986 -36.72 22.88 5.55
CA ALA A 986 -37.09 23.45 4.26
C ALA A 986 -36.08 23.07 3.16
N PHE A 987 -36.43 23.33 1.91
CA PHE A 987 -35.51 23.31 0.77
C PHE A 987 -35.37 24.72 0.17
N ALA A 988 -34.30 24.96 -0.58
CA ALA A 988 -34.12 26.17 -1.37
C ALA A 988 -33.11 25.94 -2.52
N ASP A 989 -33.43 26.48 -3.69
CA ASP A 989 -32.64 26.30 -4.92
C ASP A 989 -31.58 27.37 -5.13
N ALA A 990 -30.60 27.08 -5.97
CA ALA A 990 -29.58 28.03 -6.40
C ALA A 990 -30.20 29.18 -7.22
N ALA A 991 -29.89 30.42 -6.84
CA ALA A 991 -30.31 31.62 -7.58
C ALA A 991 -29.09 32.49 -7.93
N PRO A 992 -28.31 32.12 -8.96
CA PRO A 992 -27.10 32.85 -9.35
C PRO A 992 -27.38 34.31 -9.74
N GLN A 993 -28.57 34.60 -10.30
CA GLN A 993 -29.04 35.95 -10.62
C GLN A 993 -29.24 36.87 -9.40
N HIS A 994 -29.26 36.31 -8.18
CA HIS A 994 -29.31 37.05 -6.92
C HIS A 994 -28.06 36.79 -6.05
N ASN A 995 -27.03 36.12 -6.59
CA ASN A 995 -25.86 35.65 -5.84
C ASN A 995 -26.28 34.95 -4.52
N ARG A 996 -27.28 34.06 -4.58
CA ARG A 996 -27.80 33.38 -3.40
C ARG A 996 -26.73 32.49 -2.77
N VAL A 997 -26.45 32.71 -1.49
CA VAL A 997 -25.54 31.90 -0.68
C VAL A 997 -26.24 31.48 0.62
N PHE A 998 -25.83 30.36 1.19
CA PHE A 998 -26.32 29.91 2.49
C PHE A 998 -25.24 30.10 3.53
N LYS A 999 -25.59 30.72 4.64
CA LYS A 999 -24.73 30.93 5.82
C LYS A 999 -25.23 30.07 6.96
N ILE A 1000 -24.38 29.18 7.45
CA ILE A 1000 -24.60 28.46 8.70
C ILE A 1000 -23.97 29.32 9.79
N VAL A 1001 -24.76 29.86 10.72
CA VAL A 1001 -24.30 30.82 11.73
C VAL A 1001 -24.66 30.39 13.14
N ASN A 1002 -23.89 30.86 14.13
CA ASN A 1002 -24.20 30.72 15.55
C ASN A 1002 -24.63 32.05 16.14
N SER A 1003 -25.95 32.26 16.25
CA SER A 1003 -26.56 33.49 16.76
C SER A 1003 -26.18 33.82 18.22
N ASN A 1004 -25.59 32.88 18.96
CA ASN A 1004 -25.15 33.04 20.35
C ASN A 1004 -23.68 33.54 20.46
N ARG A 1005 -23.02 33.78 19.31
CA ARG A 1005 -21.61 34.18 19.19
C ARG A 1005 -21.45 35.24 18.12
N ALA A 1006 -21.25 36.50 18.53
CA ALA A 1006 -20.97 37.61 17.62
C ALA A 1006 -19.46 37.80 17.40
N ASN A 1007 -19.07 38.06 16.15
CA ASN A 1007 -17.74 38.52 15.78
C ASN A 1007 -17.47 39.92 16.34
N ARG A 1008 -16.33 40.14 16.99
CA ARG A 1008 -16.01 41.43 17.62
C ARG A 1008 -15.75 42.58 16.65
N VAL A 1009 -15.39 42.28 15.39
CA VAL A 1009 -15.03 43.27 14.36
C VAL A 1009 -16.24 43.68 13.54
N SER A 1010 -17.07 42.73 13.10
CA SER A 1010 -18.24 43.02 12.26
C SER A 1010 -19.57 43.10 13.02
N GLY A 1011 -19.61 42.66 14.27
CA GLY A 1011 -20.84 42.59 15.09
C GLY A 1011 -21.84 41.52 14.66
N LYS A 1012 -21.54 40.75 13.61
CA LYS A 1012 -22.42 39.71 13.06
C LYS A 1012 -22.23 38.37 13.77
N PRO A 1013 -23.23 37.47 13.77
CA PRO A 1013 -23.04 36.08 14.14
C PRO A 1013 -21.85 35.43 13.38
N VAL A 1014 -21.03 34.66 14.10
CA VAL A 1014 -19.95 33.87 13.48
C VAL A 1014 -20.56 32.78 12.59
N GLY A 1015 -19.95 32.53 11.43
CA GLY A 1015 -20.53 31.63 10.44
C GLY A 1015 -19.56 30.99 9.45
N TYR A 1016 -20.03 29.97 8.76
CA TYR A 1016 -19.47 29.52 7.49
C TYR A 1016 -20.53 29.70 6.40
N LYS A 1017 -20.09 29.97 5.17
CA LYS A 1017 -20.97 30.14 4.01
C LYS A 1017 -20.57 29.26 2.85
N PHE A 1018 -21.55 28.87 2.03
CA PHE A 1018 -21.31 28.27 0.73
C PHE A 1018 -22.27 28.84 -0.31
N THR A 1019 -21.84 28.82 -1.58
CA THR A 1019 -22.72 29.00 -2.73
C THR A 1019 -23.12 27.61 -3.23
N PRO A 1020 -24.42 27.29 -3.39
CA PRO A 1020 -24.82 26.04 -4.01
C PRO A 1020 -24.38 26.02 -5.48
N PRO A 1021 -23.81 24.91 -6.00
CA PRO A 1021 -23.55 24.78 -7.43
C PRO A 1021 -24.87 24.89 -8.21
N ALA A 1022 -24.97 25.85 -9.13
CA ALA A 1022 -26.16 26.08 -9.95
C ALA A 1022 -26.26 25.06 -11.11
N THR A 1023 -26.13 23.77 -10.77
CA THR A 1023 -26.23 22.64 -11.70
C THR A 1023 -27.70 22.34 -12.03
N GLN A 1024 -27.95 21.62 -13.12
CA GLN A 1024 -29.30 21.23 -13.49
C GLN A 1024 -29.83 20.14 -12.54
N LEU A 1025 -31.04 20.36 -11.99
CA LEU A 1025 -31.75 19.43 -11.11
C LEU A 1025 -32.32 18.25 -11.89
N LEU A 1026 -32.95 17.29 -11.20
CA LEU A 1026 -33.49 16.08 -11.79
C LEU A 1026 -34.47 16.37 -12.96
N LEU A 1027 -34.17 15.80 -14.13
CA LEU A 1027 -34.93 15.96 -15.37
C LEU A 1027 -36.07 14.94 -15.54
N ALA A 1028 -36.07 13.86 -14.75
CA ALA A 1028 -37.10 12.83 -14.82
C ALA A 1028 -38.48 13.38 -14.43
N ASP A 1029 -39.49 13.14 -15.27
CA ASP A 1029 -40.85 13.65 -15.09
C ASP A 1029 -41.40 13.34 -13.67
N PRO A 1030 -42.03 14.29 -12.96
CA PRO A 1030 -42.50 14.10 -11.58
C PRO A 1030 -43.44 12.91 -11.34
N ALA A 1031 -44.14 12.42 -12.38
CA ALA A 1031 -44.98 11.23 -12.28
C ALA A 1031 -44.21 9.91 -12.47
N SER A 1032 -42.99 9.94 -13.00
CA SER A 1032 -42.14 8.76 -13.22
C SER A 1032 -41.65 8.11 -11.92
N VAL A 1033 -41.34 6.82 -11.98
CA VAL A 1033 -40.69 6.10 -10.86
C VAL A 1033 -39.31 6.71 -10.56
N GLN A 1034 -38.53 7.07 -11.59
CA GLN A 1034 -37.22 7.69 -11.40
C GLN A 1034 -37.28 8.97 -10.53
N SER A 1035 -38.24 9.84 -10.83
CA SER A 1035 -38.44 11.10 -10.10
C SER A 1035 -38.97 10.89 -8.68
N LYS A 1036 -39.78 9.86 -8.46
CA LYS A 1036 -40.29 9.50 -7.13
C LYS A 1036 -39.23 8.89 -6.22
N ARG A 1037 -38.29 8.11 -6.77
CA ARG A 1037 -37.19 7.48 -6.00
C ARG A 1037 -36.17 8.50 -5.48
N ALA A 1038 -36.00 9.63 -6.18
CA ALA A 1038 -34.99 10.65 -5.91
C ALA A 1038 -35.63 12.02 -5.64
N GLU A 1039 -36.43 12.15 -4.59
CA GLU A 1039 -37.00 13.45 -4.20
C GLU A 1039 -35.86 14.41 -3.79
N PHE A 1040 -34.80 13.93 -3.14
CA PHE A 1040 -33.59 14.71 -2.81
C PHE A 1040 -32.98 15.47 -4.00
N ALA A 1041 -33.05 14.89 -5.21
CA ALA A 1041 -32.45 15.44 -6.42
C ALA A 1041 -33.26 16.59 -7.05
N LYS A 1042 -34.38 16.98 -6.45
CA LYS A 1042 -35.28 18.04 -6.93
C LYS A 1042 -34.96 19.43 -6.41
N HIS A 1043 -34.09 19.58 -5.41
CA HIS A 1043 -33.66 20.89 -4.88
C HIS A 1043 -32.17 20.94 -4.54
N HIS A 1044 -31.54 22.11 -4.72
CA HIS A 1044 -30.08 22.27 -4.53
C HIS A 1044 -29.63 22.23 -3.06
N VAL A 1045 -30.45 22.73 -2.13
CA VAL A 1045 -30.14 22.74 -0.70
C VAL A 1045 -31.36 22.32 0.10
N TRP A 1046 -31.15 21.39 1.02
CA TRP A 1046 -32.13 21.02 2.04
C TRP A 1046 -31.56 21.38 3.42
N VAL A 1047 -32.44 21.79 4.33
CA VAL A 1047 -32.13 22.04 5.74
C VAL A 1047 -33.11 21.25 6.58
N THR A 1048 -32.61 20.37 7.42
CA THR A 1048 -33.42 19.53 8.33
C THR A 1048 -32.97 19.71 9.77
N LYS A 1049 -33.85 19.40 10.73
CA LYS A 1049 -33.43 19.19 12.12
C LYS A 1049 -32.64 17.88 12.22
N TYR A 1050 -31.54 17.88 12.98
CA TYR A 1050 -30.76 16.67 13.25
C TYR A 1050 -31.58 15.60 14.00
N ARG A 1051 -31.39 14.34 13.58
CA ARG A 1051 -31.75 13.14 14.34
C ARG A 1051 -30.65 12.07 14.12
N ASP A 1052 -30.48 11.18 15.09
CA ASP A 1052 -29.60 10.01 14.94
C ASP A 1052 -30.13 9.08 13.81
N ASP A 1053 -29.24 8.31 13.19
CA ASP A 1053 -29.49 7.44 12.02
C ASP A 1053 -30.02 8.11 10.71
N GLU A 1054 -30.41 9.39 10.72
CA GLU A 1054 -30.79 10.14 9.51
C GLU A 1054 -29.57 10.58 8.68
N LEU A 1055 -28.97 9.60 7.96
CA LEU A 1055 -27.71 9.75 7.22
C LEU A 1055 -27.86 9.80 5.69
N TYR A 1056 -28.93 9.26 5.11
CA TYR A 1056 -29.02 8.96 3.67
C TYR A 1056 -30.10 9.78 2.98
N ALA A 1057 -29.72 10.60 1.99
CA ALA A 1057 -30.62 11.54 1.33
C ALA A 1057 -31.79 10.85 0.59
N GLY A 1058 -31.50 9.76 -0.13
CA GLY A 1058 -32.50 8.91 -0.81
C GLY A 1058 -33.19 7.87 0.10
N GLY A 1059 -33.02 7.97 1.42
CA GLY A 1059 -33.57 7.02 2.39
C GLY A 1059 -32.74 5.74 2.56
N ARG A 1060 -33.18 4.85 3.48
CA ARG A 1060 -32.38 3.67 3.86
C ARG A 1060 -32.32 2.57 2.79
N PHE A 1061 -33.41 2.35 2.04
CA PHE A 1061 -33.54 1.23 1.10
C PHE A 1061 -33.90 1.70 -0.32
N THR A 1062 -32.88 1.97 -1.14
CA THR A 1062 -33.04 2.46 -2.52
C THR A 1062 -33.22 1.34 -3.55
N LEU A 1063 -32.66 0.15 -3.29
CA LEU A 1063 -32.65 -0.94 -4.27
C LEU A 1063 -34.08 -1.42 -4.54
N GLN A 1064 -34.51 -1.34 -5.80
CA GLN A 1064 -35.89 -1.63 -6.23
C GLN A 1064 -36.98 -0.82 -5.53
N SER A 1065 -36.65 0.31 -4.91
CA SER A 1065 -37.65 1.26 -4.42
C SER A 1065 -38.52 1.80 -5.56
N THR A 1066 -39.75 2.21 -5.23
CA THR A 1066 -40.67 2.90 -6.16
C THR A 1066 -40.88 4.37 -5.80
N ALA A 1067 -40.42 4.78 -4.62
CA ALA A 1067 -40.38 6.15 -4.11
C ALA A 1067 -39.25 6.29 -3.06
N GLU A 1068 -38.82 7.53 -2.79
CA GLU A 1068 -38.02 7.88 -1.61
C GLU A 1068 -38.88 7.66 -0.35
N VAL A 1069 -38.31 7.01 0.67
CA VAL A 1069 -38.95 6.73 1.96
C VAL A 1069 -37.92 6.89 3.07
N ASP A 1070 -38.25 7.66 4.10
CA ASP A 1070 -37.36 8.06 5.20
C ASP A 1070 -36.10 8.81 4.71
N GLY A 1071 -36.23 9.52 3.57
CA GLY A 1071 -35.20 10.37 2.98
C GLY A 1071 -35.31 11.84 3.38
N VAL A 1072 -34.50 12.70 2.75
CA VAL A 1072 -34.42 14.13 3.09
C VAL A 1072 -35.74 14.87 2.80
N ALA A 1073 -36.51 14.43 1.79
CA ALA A 1073 -37.80 15.03 1.50
C ALA A 1073 -38.82 14.74 2.61
N ASP A 1074 -38.81 13.54 3.19
CA ASP A 1074 -39.63 13.21 4.36
C ASP A 1074 -39.18 13.99 5.60
N ALA A 1075 -37.88 14.17 5.80
CA ALA A 1075 -37.35 14.98 6.89
C ALA A 1075 -37.79 16.47 6.81
N VAL A 1076 -37.88 17.04 5.60
CA VAL A 1076 -38.43 18.40 5.40
C VAL A 1076 -39.96 18.45 5.54
N LYS A 1077 -40.70 17.42 5.11
CA LYS A 1077 -42.17 17.33 5.31
C LYS A 1077 -42.58 17.42 6.78
N ARG A 1078 -41.71 17.05 7.73
CA ARG A 1078 -41.96 17.18 9.19
C ARG A 1078 -42.12 18.62 9.67
N GLN A 1079 -41.55 19.60 8.95
CA GLN A 1079 -41.57 21.01 9.36
C GLN A 1079 -40.98 21.28 10.76
N ASP A 1080 -40.03 20.43 11.20
CA ASP A 1080 -39.29 20.58 12.46
C ASP A 1080 -38.60 21.96 12.53
N SER A 1081 -38.58 22.58 13.72
CA SER A 1081 -37.86 23.84 13.97
C SER A 1081 -36.35 23.68 13.80
N VAL A 1082 -35.69 24.64 13.13
CA VAL A 1082 -34.23 24.64 12.85
C VAL A 1082 -33.56 25.99 13.15
N GLU A 1083 -34.25 26.93 13.79
CA GLU A 1083 -33.63 28.17 14.28
C GLU A 1083 -32.90 27.94 15.62
N ASN A 1084 -31.61 28.25 15.66
CA ASN A 1084 -30.75 28.18 16.85
C ASN A 1084 -30.74 26.79 17.53
N ASP A 1085 -30.75 25.75 16.72
CA ASP A 1085 -30.95 24.34 17.08
C ASP A 1085 -29.86 23.46 16.43
N ASP A 1086 -29.96 22.15 16.60
CA ASP A 1086 -29.10 21.17 15.91
C ASP A 1086 -29.66 20.89 14.50
N VAL A 1087 -28.93 21.31 13.46
CA VAL A 1087 -29.38 21.32 12.06
C VAL A 1087 -28.46 20.47 11.19
N VAL A 1088 -28.98 19.98 10.07
CA VAL A 1088 -28.21 19.32 9.00
C VAL A 1088 -28.51 20.02 7.68
N VAL A 1089 -27.46 20.27 6.90
CA VAL A 1089 -27.55 20.86 5.56
C VAL A 1089 -27.16 19.81 4.53
N TRP A 1090 -27.98 19.65 3.49
CA TRP A 1090 -27.77 18.69 2.43
C TRP A 1090 -27.56 19.47 1.13
N SER A 1091 -26.37 19.38 0.55
CA SER A 1091 -25.98 20.15 -0.64
C SER A 1091 -25.98 19.22 -1.85
N VAL A 1092 -26.89 19.48 -2.78
CA VAL A 1092 -27.16 18.66 -3.97
C VAL A 1092 -26.60 19.36 -5.21
N PHE A 1093 -25.84 18.62 -6.01
CA PHE A 1093 -25.18 19.12 -7.22
C PHE A 1093 -24.93 17.97 -8.19
N GLY A 1094 -24.68 18.26 -9.47
CA GLY A 1094 -24.48 17.19 -10.44
C GLY A 1094 -24.09 17.57 -11.86
N LEU A 1095 -23.69 16.56 -12.63
CA LEU A 1095 -23.53 16.63 -14.08
C LEU A 1095 -24.85 16.28 -14.76
N THR A 1096 -25.24 17.02 -15.79
CA THR A 1096 -26.20 16.53 -16.79
C THR A 1096 -25.40 16.18 -18.03
N HIS A 1097 -25.17 14.88 -18.22
CA HIS A 1097 -24.25 14.34 -19.19
C HIS A 1097 -24.98 14.09 -20.51
N ASN A 1098 -24.61 14.87 -21.52
CA ASN A 1098 -24.92 14.62 -22.92
C ASN A 1098 -23.61 14.13 -23.58
N PRO A 1099 -23.36 12.81 -23.70
CA PRO A 1099 -22.03 12.30 -24.02
C PRO A 1099 -21.50 12.74 -25.38
N ARG A 1100 -20.18 12.91 -25.49
CA ARG A 1100 -19.48 13.36 -26.69
C ARG A 1100 -18.56 12.25 -27.23
N VAL A 1101 -18.01 12.43 -28.42
CA VAL A 1101 -17.04 11.48 -29.00
C VAL A 1101 -15.73 11.52 -28.20
N GLU A 1102 -15.40 12.69 -27.64
CA GLU A 1102 -14.25 12.90 -26.76
C GLU A 1102 -14.37 12.21 -25.39
N ASP A 1103 -15.56 11.69 -25.03
CA ASP A 1103 -15.82 10.95 -23.79
C ASP A 1103 -15.59 9.44 -23.93
N TRP A 1104 -14.98 9.02 -25.04
CA TRP A 1104 -14.79 7.64 -25.46
C TRP A 1104 -13.37 7.43 -26.04
N PRO A 1105 -12.72 6.26 -25.83
CA PRO A 1105 -13.19 5.08 -25.08
C PRO A 1105 -13.21 5.25 -23.56
N VAL A 1106 -12.48 6.23 -23.01
CA VAL A 1106 -12.51 6.61 -21.58
C VAL A 1106 -12.71 8.11 -21.48
N MET A 1107 -13.67 8.52 -20.66
CA MET A 1107 -14.10 9.89 -20.44
C MET A 1107 -13.00 10.71 -19.73
N PRO A 1108 -12.63 11.90 -20.25
CA PRO A 1108 -11.83 12.88 -19.53
C PRO A 1108 -12.53 13.36 -18.26
N VAL A 1109 -11.76 13.59 -17.19
CA VAL A 1109 -12.31 13.89 -15.87
C VAL A 1109 -13.08 15.21 -15.81
N ASP A 1110 -14.35 15.15 -15.37
CA ASP A 1110 -15.21 16.31 -15.11
C ASP A 1110 -15.29 16.56 -13.59
N ILE A 1111 -15.23 17.82 -13.14
CA ILE A 1111 -15.00 18.18 -11.73
C ILE A 1111 -16.08 19.11 -11.18
N PHE A 1112 -16.67 18.73 -10.04
CA PHE A 1112 -17.67 19.49 -9.30
C PHE A 1112 -17.17 19.80 -7.89
N GLN A 1113 -17.53 20.98 -7.36
CA GLN A 1113 -17.11 21.41 -6.02
C GLN A 1113 -18.19 22.17 -5.26
N VAL A 1114 -18.36 21.85 -3.97
CA VAL A 1114 -19.04 22.71 -2.99
C VAL A 1114 -17.98 23.36 -2.10
N ASN A 1115 -18.01 24.69 -2.00
CA ASN A 1115 -16.99 25.48 -1.31
C ASN A 1115 -17.56 26.11 -0.03
N LEU A 1116 -17.23 25.56 1.14
CA LEU A 1116 -17.54 26.19 2.43
C LEU A 1116 -16.38 27.11 2.84
N ARG A 1117 -16.70 28.35 3.22
CA ARG A 1117 -15.74 29.40 3.53
C ARG A 1117 -16.13 30.12 4.83
N PRO A 1118 -15.19 30.48 5.72
CA PRO A 1118 -15.51 31.23 6.93
C PRO A 1118 -16.11 32.59 6.56
N ALA A 1119 -17.20 32.95 7.25
CA ALA A 1119 -17.95 34.19 7.04
C ALA A 1119 -18.18 34.82 8.42
N ASP A 1120 -17.44 35.89 8.72
CA ASP A 1120 -17.42 36.50 10.05
C ASP A 1120 -16.98 35.52 11.18
N PHE A 1121 -16.38 34.36 10.88
CA PHE A 1121 -15.91 33.41 11.90
C PHE A 1121 -14.65 33.90 12.65
N PHE A 1122 -13.70 34.48 11.93
CA PHE A 1122 -12.43 35.00 12.46
C PHE A 1122 -12.44 36.54 12.53
N GLU A 1123 -11.60 37.11 13.39
CA GLU A 1123 -11.43 38.58 13.52
C GLU A 1123 -10.50 39.17 12.42
N GLY A 1124 -9.89 38.33 11.58
CA GLY A 1124 -9.02 38.70 10.46
C GLY A 1124 -8.79 37.55 9.48
N ASN A 1125 -7.84 37.68 8.55
CA ASN A 1125 -7.41 36.58 7.69
C ASN A 1125 -6.63 35.53 8.52
N PRO A 1126 -7.13 34.30 8.70
CA PRO A 1126 -6.47 33.31 9.56
C PRO A 1126 -5.18 32.73 8.96
N ALA A 1127 -4.92 32.95 7.67
CA ALA A 1127 -3.69 32.57 6.95
C ALA A 1127 -2.66 33.72 6.81
N ILE A 1128 -2.75 34.75 7.65
CA ILE A 1128 -1.82 35.90 7.61
C ILE A 1128 -0.43 35.57 8.19
N ASP A 1129 -0.35 34.53 9.03
CA ASP A 1129 0.85 33.99 9.66
C ASP A 1129 1.61 32.96 8.80
N VAL A 1130 0.96 32.44 7.74
CA VAL A 1130 1.55 31.43 6.84
C VAL A 1130 2.77 32.00 6.08
N PRO A 1131 3.98 31.42 6.22
CA PRO A 1131 5.22 32.03 5.75
C PRO A 1131 5.30 32.36 4.26
N SER A 1132 5.61 33.63 3.95
CA SER A 1132 5.84 34.16 2.58
C SER A 1132 7.22 33.79 1.99
N ASN A 1133 7.74 32.59 2.28
CA ASN A 1133 9.09 32.18 1.89
C ASN A 1133 9.16 31.82 0.39
N LYS A 1134 10.24 32.23 -0.29
CA LYS A 1134 10.49 31.80 -1.68
C LYS A 1134 10.89 30.32 -1.72
N ASN A 1135 10.12 29.50 -2.43
CA ASN A 1135 10.55 28.14 -2.78
C ASN A 1135 11.77 28.21 -3.70
N LEU A 1136 12.88 27.59 -3.29
CA LEU A 1136 14.16 27.60 -4.01
C LEU A 1136 14.31 26.48 -5.05
N ALA A 1137 13.40 25.49 -5.06
CA ALA A 1137 13.37 24.46 -6.10
C ALA A 1137 12.79 24.97 -7.43
N SER A 1138 12.09 26.11 -7.43
CA SER A 1138 11.56 26.75 -8.64
C SER A 1138 12.67 27.44 -9.45
N VAL A 1139 12.95 26.94 -10.64
CA VAL A 1139 13.95 27.48 -11.59
C VAL A 1139 13.30 28.24 -12.75
N GLU A 1140 14.01 29.23 -13.29
CA GLU A 1140 13.59 29.95 -14.51
C GLU A 1140 14.10 29.22 -15.76
N VAL A 1141 13.22 28.98 -16.73
CA VAL A 1141 13.62 28.45 -18.05
C VAL A 1141 14.05 29.63 -18.93
N TYR A 1142 15.09 29.42 -19.76
CA TYR A 1142 15.62 30.40 -20.74
C TYR A 1142 16.30 31.68 -20.18
N LYS A 1143 16.51 31.81 -18.86
CA LYS A 1143 17.44 32.82 -18.31
C LYS A 1143 18.86 32.24 -18.28
N GLU A 1144 19.67 32.58 -19.28
CA GLU A 1144 20.95 31.91 -19.57
C GLU A 1144 22.10 32.15 -18.56
N ASN A 1145 23.17 31.38 -18.74
CA ASN A 1145 24.52 31.56 -18.18
C ASN A 1145 24.76 31.34 -16.68
N LYS A 1146 23.96 30.49 -16.00
CA LYS A 1146 24.44 29.72 -14.84
C LYS A 1146 24.05 28.24 -14.91
N SER A 1147 25.08 27.39 -14.98
CA SER A 1147 25.09 25.91 -14.92
C SER A 1147 23.75 25.23 -14.57
N CYS A 1148 23.06 24.72 -15.59
CA CYS A 1148 21.93 23.79 -15.43
C CYS A 1148 22.39 22.34 -15.09
N CYS A 1149 23.66 22.17 -14.67
CA CYS A 1149 24.30 20.87 -14.45
C CYS A 1149 24.96 20.78 -13.06
N VAL A 1150 24.27 21.24 -12.00
CA VAL A 1150 24.61 20.85 -10.63
C VAL A 1150 24.24 19.37 -10.46
N LYS A 1151 25.23 18.49 -10.59
CA LYS A 1151 25.11 17.10 -10.16
C LYS A 1151 25.04 17.07 -8.63
N GLY A 1152 23.82 17.09 -8.09
CA GLY A 1152 23.60 16.72 -6.69
C GLY A 1152 23.81 15.21 -6.53
N ASN A 1153 24.74 14.82 -5.67
CA ASN A 1153 24.69 13.50 -5.03
C ASN A 1153 23.62 13.57 -3.94
N LEU A 1154 22.67 12.64 -3.96
CA LEU A 1154 22.00 12.04 -2.80
C LEU A 1154 21.41 10.70 -3.27
#